data_AF-A0A9E0HJS6-F1
#
_entry.id   AF-A0A9E0HJS6-F1
#
_cell.length_a   1.000
_cell.length_b   1.000
_cell.length_c   1.000
_cell.angle_alpha   90.00
_cell.angle_beta   90.00
_cell.angle_gamma   90.00
#
_symmetry.space_group_name_H-M   'P 1'
#
loop_
_entity.id
_entity.type
_entity.pdbx_description
1 polymer ?
#
loop_
_entity_poly.entity_id
_entity_poly.type
_entity_poly.pdbx_seq_one_letter_code
_entity_poly.pdbx_strand_id
1 'polypeptide(L)'
;MRCIPLFFCLLLVAGASAQPSEVPNSANGWYLSPHGTIRVLVIFAEVSYDVHPEKDPQPNGAEHWAKGALPRWKEELFDPFPVEAPKGEVTRYYQDVSLGRFTVLGDYIDRLVTIKESEQDRMGDWSAMAWEGANKFGTLHTAHGLSVADFDLWTDGGRPGLPKINLPDDPASYDHVMVIIRNSHVLTHGQGSTDAGSAGLLFGHPSDTQSRFGAKNGLPFGILKHEFNHLLLGGNNFHSGGGNAPIFTGHFLPVQGGWSLMGAANSSLITCTGWDRDRLGWHPEGTKYRIRAHGPGGVEVDGDIDPLAGDTGIFILHDFISGGDALRIRLPFLEEDEYPQWLWLENHQTTARNGSPTDQFQYQYMNCVKPAVPGIYAQIQVDKDRKVGGDLYGGHADYLRPVLASGNYDRRLRGDTITFQCLWPGPTEPFQTKDAWANPLSGTQEQEFPLYDRNGDGKLTRKEASVPRVGIWNGRTIDDGGFMGSTRQVFTPQGINRIGMGTNPSSANMLTLAANMSKEVNKGMKPDNRTVYLNGISIELVEQRTDGAIVLQVRSGDTRLTRDVRWCADSIVLPPLHGHNGTALTMASGTTLRIDRSGTPTRMEAQGGGPGKWWFSPPTRFTVATEARMVLERKAKLQVQNNSVLHLMPGAELVLDTKAKLHVQSGSQVVLHGNAKLVAKGSVLRKLQRQGRLLQVQH
;
A
#
# COMPACT_ATOMS: atom_id res chain seq x y z
N MET A 1 21.51 -29.85 -73.90
CA MET A 1 20.08 -29.47 -73.97
C MET A 1 19.26 -30.55 -73.30
N ARG A 2 18.68 -30.27 -72.11
CA ARG A 2 17.43 -30.85 -71.61
C ARG A 2 17.13 -30.23 -70.23
N CYS A 3 15.91 -29.75 -70.10
CA CYS A 3 15.34 -28.99 -69.00
C CYS A 3 15.17 -29.83 -67.72
N ILE A 4 15.31 -29.19 -66.55
CA ILE A 4 14.86 -29.69 -65.25
C ILE A 4 13.97 -28.59 -64.63
N PRO A 5 12.76 -28.91 -64.14
CA PRO A 5 11.79 -27.91 -63.68
C PRO A 5 12.03 -27.46 -62.24
N LEU A 6 11.75 -26.17 -61.99
CA LEU A 6 11.60 -25.55 -60.68
C LEU A 6 10.44 -26.19 -59.90
N PHE A 7 10.68 -26.58 -58.65
CA PHE A 7 9.64 -26.82 -57.65
C PHE A 7 9.71 -25.71 -56.59
N PHE A 8 8.68 -24.85 -56.57
CA PHE A 8 8.47 -23.83 -55.54
C PHE A 8 7.77 -24.49 -54.34
N CYS A 9 8.43 -24.56 -53.18
CA CYS A 9 7.77 -24.87 -51.91
C CYS A 9 7.28 -23.57 -51.28
N LEU A 10 5.97 -23.32 -51.32
CA LEU A 10 5.30 -22.35 -50.45
C LEU A 10 5.22 -22.94 -49.03
N LEU A 11 5.92 -22.32 -48.08
CA LEU A 11 5.68 -22.50 -46.65
C LEU A 11 4.54 -21.57 -46.23
N LEU A 12 3.35 -22.14 -46.03
CA LEU A 12 2.24 -21.49 -45.34
C LEU A 12 2.55 -21.48 -43.83
N VAL A 13 2.92 -20.33 -43.30
CA VAL A 13 2.93 -20.08 -41.84
C VAL A 13 1.48 -19.82 -41.44
N ALA A 14 0.81 -20.85 -40.93
CA ALA A 14 -0.46 -20.69 -40.24
C ALA A 14 -0.19 -19.97 -38.92
N GLY A 15 -0.62 -18.72 -38.82
CA GLY A 15 -0.67 -18.00 -37.54
C GLY A 15 -1.63 -18.70 -36.60
N ALA A 16 -1.09 -19.33 -35.56
CA ALA A 16 -1.90 -19.81 -34.45
C ALA A 16 -2.40 -18.57 -33.69
N SER A 17 -3.64 -18.15 -33.96
CA SER A 17 -4.38 -17.30 -33.02
C SER A 17 -4.57 -18.13 -31.75
N ALA A 18 -3.82 -17.84 -30.70
CA ALA A 18 -4.06 -18.43 -29.39
C ALA A 18 -5.52 -18.17 -29.02
N GLN A 19 -6.29 -19.23 -28.75
CA GLN A 19 -7.64 -19.05 -28.23
C GLN A 19 -7.56 -18.25 -26.92
N PRO A 20 -8.48 -17.30 -26.67
CA PRO A 20 -8.51 -16.57 -25.41
C PRO A 20 -8.57 -17.55 -24.24
N SER A 21 -7.69 -17.38 -23.26
CA SER A 21 -7.71 -18.18 -22.03
C SER A 21 -9.05 -17.98 -21.33
N GLU A 22 -9.80 -19.07 -21.12
CA GLU A 22 -11.03 -19.06 -20.30
C GLU A 22 -10.74 -18.90 -18.81
N VAL A 23 -9.46 -18.93 -18.40
CA VAL A 23 -9.05 -18.76 -17.01
C VAL A 23 -8.96 -17.26 -16.69
N PRO A 24 -9.71 -16.74 -15.70
CA PRO A 24 -9.63 -15.36 -15.27
C PRO A 24 -8.20 -14.94 -14.90
N ASN A 25 -7.81 -13.74 -15.32
CA ASN A 25 -6.56 -13.07 -15.03
C ASN A 25 -6.80 -11.59 -14.71
N SER A 26 -6.21 -11.08 -13.63
CA SER A 26 -6.37 -9.70 -13.19
C SER A 26 -5.89 -8.65 -14.18
N ALA A 27 -4.94 -8.99 -15.05
CA ALA A 27 -4.47 -8.08 -16.08
C ALA A 27 -5.57 -7.72 -17.09
N ASN A 28 -6.69 -8.45 -17.11
CA ASN A 28 -7.86 -8.14 -17.95
C ASN A 28 -8.93 -7.29 -17.23
N GLY A 29 -8.61 -6.78 -16.04
CA GLY A 29 -9.48 -5.90 -15.25
C GLY A 29 -10.74 -6.58 -14.70
N TRP A 30 -11.49 -5.82 -13.91
CA TRP A 30 -12.72 -6.29 -13.28
C TRP A 30 -13.91 -6.17 -14.24
N TYR A 31 -14.53 -5.00 -14.32
CA TYR A 31 -15.61 -4.70 -15.25
C TYR A 31 -15.09 -4.03 -16.52
N LEU A 32 -14.17 -3.08 -16.39
CA LEU A 32 -13.58 -2.37 -17.52
C LEU A 32 -12.24 -2.99 -17.93
N SER A 33 -11.88 -2.79 -19.20
CA SER A 33 -10.52 -3.07 -19.68
C SER A 33 -9.53 -2.09 -19.03
N PRO A 34 -8.42 -2.56 -18.45
CA PRO A 34 -7.34 -1.69 -18.00
C PRO A 34 -6.34 -1.43 -19.13
N HIS A 35 -6.67 -1.73 -20.39
CA HIS A 35 -5.80 -1.54 -21.55
C HIS A 35 -6.55 -0.87 -22.69
N GLY A 36 -5.81 -0.21 -23.59
CA GLY A 36 -6.39 0.46 -24.76
C GLY A 36 -7.03 1.78 -24.37
N THR A 37 -8.07 2.18 -25.11
CA THR A 37 -8.76 3.46 -24.91
C THR A 37 -10.19 3.23 -24.45
N ILE A 38 -10.60 3.92 -23.40
CA ILE A 38 -12.00 4.09 -23.02
C ILE A 38 -12.36 5.57 -23.10
N ARG A 39 -13.60 5.90 -23.48
CA ARG A 39 -14.09 7.28 -23.47
C ARG A 39 -15.28 7.41 -22.54
N VAL A 40 -15.16 8.32 -21.57
CA VAL A 40 -16.18 8.58 -20.56
C VAL A 40 -17.12 9.69 -21.01
N LEU A 41 -18.44 9.46 -20.98
CA LEU A 41 -19.43 10.53 -21.10
C LEU A 41 -19.67 11.16 -19.74
N VAL A 42 -19.44 12.48 -19.62
CA VAL A 42 -19.61 13.23 -18.37
C VAL A 42 -20.90 14.04 -18.38
N ILE A 43 -21.69 13.90 -17.31
CA ILE A 43 -22.89 14.68 -17.06
C ILE A 43 -22.64 15.57 -15.85
N PHE A 44 -22.64 16.89 -16.08
CA PHE A 44 -22.65 17.87 -15.00
C PHE A 44 -24.09 18.18 -14.58
N ALA A 45 -24.37 18.02 -13.29
CA ALA A 45 -25.71 18.22 -12.75
C ALA A 45 -25.71 19.18 -11.54
N GLU A 46 -26.83 19.89 -11.37
CA GLU A 46 -27.16 20.58 -10.13
C GLU A 46 -28.56 20.22 -9.66
N VAL A 47 -28.77 20.29 -8.35
CA VAL A 47 -30.08 20.13 -7.73
C VAL A 47 -30.72 21.51 -7.58
N SER A 48 -31.91 21.66 -8.13
CA SER A 48 -32.83 22.74 -7.79
C SER A 48 -33.65 22.32 -6.57
N TYR A 49 -33.25 22.81 -5.40
CA TYR A 49 -33.97 22.63 -4.14
C TYR A 49 -35.22 23.53 -4.09
N ASP A 50 -36.20 23.24 -4.94
CA ASP A 50 -37.44 24.02 -5.08
C ASP A 50 -38.50 23.68 -4.02
N VAL A 51 -38.33 22.56 -3.29
CA VAL A 51 -39.19 22.18 -2.15
C VAL A 51 -38.54 22.55 -0.83
N HIS A 52 -37.24 22.30 -0.67
CA HIS A 52 -36.48 22.54 0.56
C HIS A 52 -35.21 23.39 0.31
N PRO A 53 -35.33 24.71 0.03
CA PRO A 53 -34.20 25.56 -0.30
C PRO A 53 -33.10 25.61 0.77
N GLU A 54 -33.46 25.40 2.05
CA GLU A 54 -32.54 25.36 3.18
C GLU A 54 -31.57 24.17 3.14
N LYS A 55 -31.86 23.15 2.34
CA LYS A 55 -30.97 22.00 2.13
C LYS A 55 -29.92 22.24 1.06
N ASP A 56 -29.99 23.33 0.30
CA ASP A 56 -28.97 23.65 -0.70
C ASP A 56 -27.65 24.01 0.01
N PRO A 57 -26.59 23.20 -0.10
CA PRO A 57 -25.32 23.49 0.54
C PRO A 57 -24.54 24.61 -0.18
N GLN A 58 -25.00 25.06 -1.35
CA GLN A 58 -24.39 26.10 -2.19
C GLN A 58 -25.46 26.95 -2.91
N PRO A 59 -26.31 27.68 -2.16
CA PRO A 59 -27.48 28.36 -2.71
C PRO A 59 -27.14 29.47 -3.72
N ASN A 60 -25.93 30.02 -3.61
CA ASN A 60 -25.39 31.09 -4.45
C ASN A 60 -24.33 30.61 -5.46
N GLY A 61 -24.10 29.29 -5.57
CA GLY A 61 -22.96 28.74 -6.30
C GLY A 61 -21.62 28.94 -5.58
N ALA A 62 -20.53 28.62 -6.29
CA ALA A 62 -19.16 28.83 -5.83
C ALA A 62 -18.28 29.34 -6.98
N GLU A 63 -17.08 29.83 -6.66
CA GLU A 63 -16.16 30.37 -7.67
C GLU A 63 -15.80 29.34 -8.75
N HIS A 64 -15.52 28.10 -8.35
CA HIS A 64 -15.17 27.01 -9.27
C HIS A 64 -16.37 26.47 -10.06
N TRP A 65 -17.60 26.70 -9.57
CA TRP A 65 -18.83 26.21 -10.19
C TRP A 65 -20.01 27.12 -9.84
N ALA A 66 -20.32 28.05 -10.74
CA ALA A 66 -21.44 28.97 -10.59
C ALA A 66 -22.79 28.25 -10.73
N LYS A 67 -23.80 28.73 -10.01
CA LYS A 67 -25.18 28.22 -10.10
C LYS A 67 -25.73 28.39 -11.52
N GLY A 68 -26.40 27.37 -12.05
CA GLY A 68 -26.97 27.40 -13.39
C GLY A 68 -25.95 27.37 -14.54
N ALA A 69 -24.67 27.13 -14.25
CA ALA A 69 -23.61 27.02 -15.26
C ALA A 69 -22.82 25.72 -15.10
N LEU A 70 -22.11 25.33 -16.17
CA LEU A 70 -21.12 24.26 -16.11
C LEU A 70 -19.90 24.67 -15.26
N PRO A 71 -19.15 23.73 -14.66
CA PRO A 71 -17.98 24.06 -13.86
C PRO A 71 -16.89 24.73 -14.71
N ARG A 72 -16.08 25.60 -14.09
CA ARG A 72 -14.99 26.30 -14.80
C ARG A 72 -13.91 25.33 -15.30
N TRP A 73 -13.62 24.31 -14.50
CA TRP A 73 -12.61 23.28 -14.75
C TRP A 73 -13.07 22.13 -15.65
N LYS A 74 -14.26 22.19 -16.27
CA LYS A 74 -14.79 21.08 -17.09
C LYS A 74 -13.84 20.58 -18.19
N GLU A 75 -13.08 21.48 -18.80
CA GLU A 75 -12.10 21.18 -19.85
C GLU A 75 -10.76 20.64 -19.29
N GLU A 76 -10.56 20.75 -17.97
CA GLU A 76 -9.34 20.28 -17.30
C GLU A 76 -9.48 18.81 -16.90
N LEU A 77 -10.68 18.22 -16.98
CA LEU A 77 -10.95 16.87 -16.47
C LEU A 77 -10.40 15.77 -17.39
N PHE A 78 -10.72 15.84 -18.68
CA PHE A 78 -10.35 14.85 -19.70
C PHE A 78 -9.89 15.54 -20.98
N ASP A 79 -8.98 14.89 -21.71
CA ASP A 79 -8.81 15.19 -23.14
C ASP A 79 -9.92 14.47 -23.94
N PRO A 80 -10.59 15.13 -24.90
CA PRO A 80 -11.65 14.51 -25.72
C PRO A 80 -11.09 13.57 -26.82
N PHE A 81 -9.87 13.83 -27.25
CA PHE A 81 -9.16 13.11 -28.30
C PHE A 81 -7.77 12.69 -27.83
N PRO A 82 -7.20 11.62 -28.40
CA PRO A 82 -5.81 11.25 -28.15
C PRO A 82 -4.87 12.41 -28.48
N VAL A 83 -3.97 12.73 -27.56
CA VAL A 83 -2.92 13.73 -27.73
C VAL A 83 -1.60 13.16 -27.22
N GLU A 84 -0.48 13.59 -27.80
CA GLU A 84 0.86 13.12 -27.41
C GLU A 84 1.21 13.49 -25.97
N ALA A 85 0.80 14.69 -25.53
CA ALA A 85 0.96 15.18 -24.17
C ALA A 85 -0.42 15.50 -23.57
N PRO A 86 -1.04 14.53 -22.87
CA PRO A 86 -2.33 14.73 -22.23
C PRO A 86 -2.36 15.92 -21.28
N LYS A 87 -3.44 16.70 -21.34
CA LYS A 87 -3.66 17.89 -20.50
C LYS A 87 -4.80 17.68 -19.51
N GLY A 88 -5.78 16.85 -19.85
CA GLY A 88 -6.85 16.48 -18.93
C GLY A 88 -6.28 15.72 -17.73
N GLU A 89 -6.66 16.10 -16.52
CA GLU A 89 -6.06 15.57 -15.29
C GLU A 89 -6.23 14.06 -15.18
N VAL A 90 -7.41 13.53 -15.52
CA VAL A 90 -7.68 12.08 -15.51
C VAL A 90 -6.98 11.37 -16.67
N THR A 91 -7.02 11.95 -17.87
CA THR A 91 -6.32 11.39 -19.04
C THR A 91 -4.82 11.29 -18.79
N ARG A 92 -4.22 12.35 -18.26
CA ARG A 92 -2.81 12.39 -17.91
C ARG A 92 -2.47 11.41 -16.80
N TYR A 93 -3.31 11.32 -15.77
CA TYR A 93 -3.13 10.36 -14.69
C TYR A 93 -3.02 8.93 -15.22
N TYR A 94 -4.00 8.45 -16.00
CA TYR A 94 -4.00 7.09 -16.51
C TYR A 94 -2.88 6.85 -17.53
N GLN A 95 -2.52 7.85 -18.33
CA GLN A 95 -1.33 7.77 -19.19
C GLN A 95 -0.06 7.51 -18.38
N ASP A 96 0.15 8.23 -17.28
CA ASP A 96 1.35 8.10 -16.43
C ASP A 96 1.39 6.77 -15.66
N VAL A 97 0.32 6.45 -14.94
CA VAL A 97 0.31 5.25 -14.09
C VAL A 97 0.32 3.97 -14.90
N SER A 98 -0.21 3.98 -16.12
CA SER A 98 -0.22 2.82 -17.01
C SER A 98 0.97 2.75 -17.97
N LEU A 99 1.86 3.76 -17.99
CA LEU A 99 2.96 3.85 -18.96
C LEU A 99 2.45 3.85 -20.41
N GLY A 100 1.31 4.52 -20.63
CA GLY A 100 0.63 4.60 -21.93
C GLY A 100 -0.11 3.34 -22.36
N ARG A 101 -0.24 2.32 -21.50
CA ARG A 101 -1.01 1.10 -21.80
C ARG A 101 -2.52 1.31 -21.74
N PHE A 102 -2.96 2.36 -21.03
CA PHE A 102 -4.35 2.70 -20.82
C PHE A 102 -4.58 4.21 -20.98
N THR A 103 -5.50 4.57 -21.87
CA THR A 103 -5.89 5.95 -22.13
C THR A 103 -7.36 6.13 -21.77
N VAL A 104 -7.64 7.06 -20.85
CA VAL A 104 -9.01 7.44 -20.49
C VAL A 104 -9.29 8.82 -21.08
N LEU A 105 -10.10 8.85 -22.11
CA LEU A 105 -10.61 10.08 -22.72
C LEU A 105 -11.98 10.42 -22.13
N GLY A 106 -12.47 11.61 -22.42
CA GLY A 106 -13.82 11.97 -22.03
C GLY A 106 -14.30 13.25 -22.70
N ASP A 107 -15.61 13.34 -22.82
CA ASP A 107 -16.31 14.55 -23.25
C ASP A 107 -17.58 14.70 -22.43
N TYR A 108 -18.17 15.88 -22.43
CA TYR A 108 -19.28 16.21 -21.53
C TYR A 108 -20.48 16.75 -22.30
N ILE A 109 -21.68 16.56 -21.74
CA ILE A 109 -22.89 17.20 -22.27
C ILE A 109 -22.74 18.70 -22.13
N ASP A 110 -22.85 19.43 -23.24
CA ASP A 110 -22.56 20.87 -23.34
C ASP A 110 -23.53 21.80 -22.56
N ARG A 111 -24.43 21.19 -21.79
CA ARG A 111 -25.48 21.84 -21.00
C ARG A 111 -25.54 21.25 -19.59
N LEU A 112 -25.75 22.12 -18.61
CA LEU A 112 -25.97 21.70 -17.22
C LEU A 112 -27.33 21.01 -17.09
N VAL A 113 -27.33 19.83 -16.47
CA VAL A 113 -28.57 19.15 -16.08
C VAL A 113 -29.10 19.73 -14.76
N THR A 114 -30.37 20.13 -14.74
CA THR A 114 -31.05 20.57 -13.51
C THR A 114 -32.00 19.47 -13.02
N ILE A 115 -31.71 18.91 -11.85
CA ILE A 115 -32.57 17.96 -11.15
C ILE A 115 -33.49 18.75 -10.23
N LYS A 116 -34.79 18.82 -10.51
CA LYS A 116 -35.75 19.50 -9.62
C LYS A 116 -36.17 18.57 -8.49
N GLU A 117 -36.05 19.01 -7.25
CA GLU A 117 -36.45 18.22 -6.07
C GLU A 117 -37.93 17.83 -6.12
N SER A 118 -38.80 18.72 -6.62
CA SER A 118 -40.24 18.45 -6.78
C SER A 118 -40.59 17.33 -7.78
N GLU A 119 -39.67 16.97 -8.68
CA GLU A 119 -39.86 15.93 -9.69
C GLU A 119 -39.35 14.55 -9.20
N GLN A 120 -38.77 14.47 -7.98
CA GLN A 120 -38.09 13.27 -7.50
C GLN A 120 -38.80 12.64 -6.31
N ASP A 121 -39.12 11.34 -6.43
CA ASP A 121 -39.69 10.55 -5.33
C ASP A 121 -38.73 10.44 -4.15
N ARG A 122 -37.42 10.37 -4.44
CA ARG A 122 -36.36 10.30 -3.44
C ARG A 122 -35.03 10.85 -3.96
N MET A 123 -34.46 11.80 -3.21
CA MET A 123 -33.11 12.33 -3.44
C MET A 123 -32.03 11.33 -3.03
N GLY A 124 -31.71 10.37 -3.91
CA GLY A 124 -30.68 9.36 -3.63
C GLY A 124 -30.08 8.64 -4.84
N ASP A 125 -30.83 8.44 -5.93
CA ASP A 125 -30.31 7.81 -7.15
C ASP A 125 -29.76 8.86 -8.12
N TRP A 126 -28.62 9.42 -7.74
CA TRP A 126 -28.00 10.56 -8.41
C TRP A 126 -27.80 10.38 -9.92
N SER A 127 -27.48 9.15 -10.34
CA SER A 127 -27.28 8.86 -11.75
C SER A 127 -28.60 8.82 -12.52
N ALA A 128 -29.57 8.03 -12.05
CA ALA A 128 -30.87 7.92 -12.73
C ALA A 128 -31.54 9.29 -12.86
N MET A 129 -31.50 10.10 -11.80
CA MET A 129 -32.05 11.46 -11.81
C MET A 129 -31.33 12.38 -12.82
N ALA A 130 -30.00 12.31 -12.89
CA ALA A 130 -29.24 13.10 -13.85
C ALA A 130 -29.50 12.66 -15.30
N TRP A 131 -29.71 11.37 -15.53
CA TRP A 131 -30.00 10.84 -16.86
C TRP A 131 -31.41 11.20 -17.33
N GLU A 132 -32.40 11.12 -16.44
CA GLU A 132 -33.76 11.61 -16.73
C GLU A 132 -33.73 13.11 -17.08
N GLY A 133 -32.95 13.88 -16.32
CA GLY A 133 -32.72 15.29 -16.60
C GLY A 133 -32.04 15.55 -17.95
N ALA A 134 -31.01 14.76 -18.29
CA ALA A 134 -30.32 14.85 -19.59
C ALA A 134 -31.22 14.48 -20.76
N ASN A 135 -32.05 13.43 -20.62
CA ASN A 135 -32.97 12.97 -21.66
C ASN A 135 -33.99 14.04 -22.08
N LYS A 136 -34.30 15.01 -21.21
CA LYS A 136 -35.15 16.18 -21.55
C LYS A 136 -34.54 17.07 -22.65
N PHE A 137 -33.25 16.92 -22.97
CA PHE A 137 -32.60 17.59 -24.10
C PHE A 137 -32.93 16.95 -25.46
N GLY A 138 -33.54 15.76 -25.48
CA GLY A 138 -33.97 15.05 -26.68
C GLY A 138 -32.86 14.22 -27.32
N THR A 139 -31.77 14.85 -27.75
CA THR A 139 -30.63 14.19 -28.39
C THR A 139 -29.32 14.52 -27.67
N LEU A 140 -28.34 13.62 -27.79
CA LEU A 140 -27.00 13.84 -27.24
C LEU A 140 -26.33 15.01 -27.97
N HIS A 141 -25.91 16.03 -27.21
CA HIS A 141 -25.04 17.11 -27.64
C HIS A 141 -23.87 17.19 -26.67
N THR A 142 -22.67 16.93 -27.19
CA THR A 142 -21.42 16.98 -26.42
C THR A 142 -20.61 18.20 -26.85
N ALA A 143 -19.73 18.67 -25.97
CA ALA A 143 -18.95 19.89 -26.22
C ALA A 143 -18.06 19.79 -27.46
N HIS A 144 -17.65 18.58 -27.86
CA HIS A 144 -16.79 18.35 -29.02
C HIS A 144 -17.51 17.63 -30.17
N GLY A 145 -18.83 17.51 -30.14
CA GLY A 145 -19.63 16.95 -31.23
C GLY A 145 -19.50 15.43 -31.39
N LEU A 146 -19.10 14.73 -30.34
CA LEU A 146 -19.06 13.28 -30.25
C LEU A 146 -20.46 12.66 -30.14
N SER A 147 -20.63 11.51 -30.78
CA SER A 147 -21.85 10.71 -30.84
C SER A 147 -21.80 9.54 -29.85
N VAL A 148 -22.90 8.79 -29.70
CA VAL A 148 -22.94 7.60 -28.82
C VAL A 148 -21.84 6.59 -29.18
N ALA A 149 -21.60 6.36 -30.48
CA ALA A 149 -20.58 5.42 -30.95
C ALA A 149 -19.15 5.82 -30.56
N ASP A 150 -18.91 7.07 -30.17
CA ASP A 150 -17.60 7.51 -29.69
C ASP A 150 -17.34 7.10 -28.24
N PHE A 151 -18.38 6.71 -27.50
CA PHE A 151 -18.33 6.27 -26.10
C PHE A 151 -18.59 4.76 -25.96
N ASP A 152 -18.68 4.05 -27.07
CA ASP A 152 -18.95 2.61 -27.19
C ASP A 152 -17.77 1.95 -27.90
N LEU A 153 -16.71 1.65 -27.14
CA LEU A 153 -15.47 1.11 -27.68
C LEU A 153 -15.26 -0.35 -27.27
N TRP A 154 -15.98 -0.82 -26.25
CA TRP A 154 -15.83 -2.14 -25.67
C TRP A 154 -17.18 -2.84 -25.56
N THR A 155 -17.18 -4.16 -25.74
CA THR A 155 -18.41 -4.95 -25.63
C THR A 155 -18.73 -5.24 -24.16
N ASP A 156 -19.97 -4.99 -23.74
CA ASP A 156 -20.50 -5.34 -22.42
C ASP A 156 -20.51 -6.86 -22.17
N GLY A 157 -20.63 -7.26 -20.90
CA GLY A 157 -20.83 -8.65 -20.50
C GLY A 157 -19.53 -9.45 -20.30
N GLY A 158 -18.37 -8.77 -20.31
CA GLY A 158 -17.09 -9.38 -19.95
C GLY A 158 -17.09 -9.88 -18.50
N ARG A 159 -16.80 -11.16 -18.27
CA ARG A 159 -16.65 -11.68 -16.90
C ARG A 159 -15.41 -11.08 -16.23
N PRO A 160 -15.44 -10.80 -14.91
CA PRO A 160 -14.27 -10.47 -14.12
C PRO A 160 -13.01 -11.25 -14.49
N GLY A 161 -11.95 -10.54 -14.90
CA GLY A 161 -10.65 -11.13 -15.25
C GLY A 161 -10.59 -11.85 -16.60
N LEU A 162 -11.66 -11.89 -17.39
CA LEU A 162 -11.56 -12.35 -18.78
C LEU A 162 -11.22 -11.18 -19.71
N PRO A 163 -10.48 -11.44 -20.82
CA PRO A 163 -10.17 -10.43 -21.82
C PRO A 163 -11.44 -9.69 -22.27
N LYS A 164 -11.36 -8.37 -22.32
CA LYS A 164 -12.42 -7.51 -22.84
C LYS A 164 -12.26 -7.38 -24.36
N ILE A 165 -13.38 -7.27 -25.07
CA ILE A 165 -13.40 -7.21 -26.53
C ILE A 165 -13.49 -5.73 -26.93
N ASN A 166 -12.49 -5.25 -27.67
CA ASN A 166 -12.43 -3.89 -28.20
C ASN A 166 -13.26 -3.80 -29.49
N LEU A 167 -14.58 -3.86 -29.32
CA LEU A 167 -15.60 -3.68 -30.35
C LEU A 167 -16.81 -3.03 -29.71
N PRO A 168 -17.54 -2.16 -30.44
CA PRO A 168 -18.76 -1.57 -29.93
C PRO A 168 -19.85 -2.63 -29.68
N ASP A 169 -20.78 -2.34 -28.80
CA ASP A 169 -21.97 -3.12 -28.54
C ASP A 169 -23.01 -3.05 -29.67
N ASP A 170 -23.82 -4.11 -29.80
CA ASP A 170 -25.01 -4.15 -30.66
C ASP A 170 -26.20 -4.75 -29.88
N PRO A 171 -27.20 -3.95 -29.45
CA PRO A 171 -27.33 -2.51 -29.67
C PRO A 171 -26.32 -1.66 -28.86
N ALA A 172 -25.96 -0.49 -29.38
CA ALA A 172 -24.94 0.39 -28.79
C ALA A 172 -25.19 0.76 -27.33
N SER A 173 -24.12 0.80 -26.54
CA SER A 173 -24.06 1.08 -25.10
C SER A 173 -22.91 2.05 -24.78
N TYR A 174 -23.03 2.87 -23.74
CA TYR A 174 -21.87 3.64 -23.27
C TYR A 174 -20.95 2.76 -22.41
N ASP A 175 -19.65 2.68 -22.71
CA ASP A 175 -18.67 1.96 -21.88
C ASP A 175 -18.72 2.46 -20.41
N HIS A 176 -18.77 3.79 -20.24
CA HIS A 176 -18.85 4.43 -18.93
C HIS A 176 -19.52 5.80 -18.97
N VAL A 177 -20.48 6.02 -18.04
CA VAL A 177 -21.10 7.33 -17.81
C VAL A 177 -20.77 7.84 -16.41
N MET A 178 -20.31 9.10 -16.34
CA MET A 178 -19.91 9.75 -15.10
C MET A 178 -20.80 10.95 -14.79
N VAL A 179 -21.41 10.95 -13.60
CA VAL A 179 -22.26 12.05 -13.12
C VAL A 179 -21.52 12.85 -12.05
N ILE A 180 -21.42 14.16 -12.23
CA ILE A 180 -20.80 15.05 -11.23
C ILE A 180 -21.83 16.09 -10.79
N ILE A 181 -22.08 16.17 -9.49
CA ILE A 181 -23.12 17.02 -8.90
C ILE A 181 -22.49 18.20 -8.15
N ARG A 182 -22.95 19.40 -8.48
CA ARG A 182 -22.52 20.66 -7.85
C ARG A 182 -22.86 20.69 -6.35
N ASN A 183 -24.14 20.61 -6.02
CA ASN A 183 -24.69 21.04 -4.73
C ASN A 183 -25.53 19.96 -4.02
N SER A 184 -25.10 18.70 -4.01
CA SER A 184 -25.79 17.68 -3.20
C SER A 184 -25.43 17.80 -1.71
N HIS A 185 -26.45 17.78 -0.84
CA HIS A 185 -26.25 17.70 0.62
C HIS A 185 -25.89 16.28 1.11
N VAL A 186 -26.08 15.25 0.27
CA VAL A 186 -25.76 13.85 0.59
C VAL A 186 -24.44 13.43 -0.03
N LEU A 187 -24.26 13.70 -1.33
CA LEU A 187 -23.06 13.38 -2.09
C LEU A 187 -22.17 14.62 -2.13
N THR A 188 -21.44 14.85 -1.04
CA THR A 188 -20.58 16.02 -0.86
C THR A 188 -19.20 15.83 -1.52
N HIS A 189 -18.36 16.87 -1.49
CA HIS A 189 -17.02 16.78 -2.07
C HIS A 189 -16.16 15.72 -1.38
N GLY A 190 -15.47 14.89 -2.18
CA GLY A 190 -14.71 13.75 -1.69
C GLY A 190 -15.55 12.49 -1.44
N GLN A 191 -16.82 12.50 -1.82
CA GLN A 191 -17.69 11.32 -1.82
C GLN A 191 -18.07 10.93 -3.24
N GLY A 192 -18.12 9.63 -3.49
CA GLY A 192 -18.48 9.05 -4.76
C GLY A 192 -18.92 7.60 -4.60
N SER A 193 -19.36 7.03 -5.70
CA SER A 193 -19.48 5.58 -5.85
C SER A 193 -19.48 5.21 -7.33
N THR A 194 -19.15 3.96 -7.62
CA THR A 194 -19.34 3.36 -8.95
C THR A 194 -20.21 2.12 -8.88
N ASP A 195 -20.90 1.80 -9.97
CA ASP A 195 -21.63 0.54 -10.13
C ASP A 195 -21.34 -0.05 -11.51
N ALA A 196 -21.40 -1.39 -11.56
CA ALA A 196 -21.58 -2.09 -12.82
C ALA A 196 -23.06 -2.02 -13.23
N GLY A 197 -23.28 -1.95 -14.54
CA GLY A 197 -24.59 -1.80 -15.15
C GLY A 197 -25.07 -0.36 -15.29
N SER A 198 -26.23 -0.23 -15.91
CA SER A 198 -26.82 1.04 -16.30
C SER A 198 -27.74 1.63 -15.22
N ALA A 199 -27.82 2.97 -15.13
CA ALA A 199 -28.85 3.67 -14.36
C ALA A 199 -30.19 3.83 -15.12
N GLY A 200 -30.27 3.36 -16.36
CA GLY A 200 -31.47 3.48 -17.20
C GLY A 200 -31.12 3.53 -18.68
N LEU A 201 -31.89 4.31 -19.46
CA LEU A 201 -31.52 4.66 -20.83
C LEU A 201 -31.15 6.14 -20.88
N LEU A 202 -29.98 6.45 -21.39
CA LEU A 202 -29.49 7.80 -21.65
C LEU A 202 -29.47 8.03 -23.17
N PHE A 203 -30.31 8.95 -23.64
CA PHE A 203 -30.59 9.20 -25.06
C PHE A 203 -30.95 7.93 -25.85
N GLY A 204 -31.63 6.98 -25.19
CA GLY A 204 -32.05 5.70 -25.78
C GLY A 204 -31.07 4.54 -25.61
N HIS A 205 -29.90 4.76 -24.99
CA HIS A 205 -28.85 3.75 -24.86
C HIS A 205 -28.52 3.45 -23.39
N PRO A 206 -28.24 2.19 -23.01
CA PRO A 206 -27.76 1.84 -21.67
C PRO A 206 -26.27 2.21 -21.50
N SER A 207 -25.71 1.96 -20.32
CA SER A 207 -24.26 1.93 -20.10
C SER A 207 -23.81 0.65 -19.42
N ASP A 208 -22.58 0.24 -19.66
CA ASP A 208 -21.97 -0.95 -19.06
C ASP A 208 -21.61 -0.68 -17.60
N THR A 209 -21.15 0.54 -17.32
CA THR A 209 -20.74 0.97 -15.99
C THR A 209 -21.05 2.45 -15.78
N GLN A 210 -21.15 2.84 -14.52
CA GLN A 210 -21.41 4.24 -14.18
C GLN A 210 -20.75 4.68 -12.88
N SER A 211 -20.56 5.98 -12.72
CA SER A 211 -20.05 6.59 -11.50
C SER A 211 -20.74 7.90 -11.18
N ARG A 212 -20.75 8.27 -9.89
CA ARG A 212 -21.31 9.55 -9.43
C ARG A 212 -20.47 10.20 -8.34
N PHE A 213 -20.34 11.52 -8.40
CA PHE A 213 -19.45 12.29 -7.52
C PHE A 213 -20.06 13.60 -7.04
N GLY A 214 -19.71 13.98 -5.82
CA GLY A 214 -19.96 15.32 -5.29
C GLY A 214 -18.79 16.26 -5.57
N ALA A 215 -19.07 17.47 -6.04
CA ALA A 215 -18.06 18.46 -6.43
C ALA A 215 -18.18 19.80 -5.70
N LYS A 216 -18.79 19.77 -4.51
CA LYS A 216 -19.07 20.97 -3.70
C LYS A 216 -17.86 21.91 -3.60
N ASN A 217 -16.64 21.40 -3.37
CA ASN A 217 -15.46 22.23 -3.11
C ASN A 217 -14.47 22.35 -4.28
N GLY A 218 -14.80 21.81 -5.47
CA GLY A 218 -13.90 21.82 -6.62
C GLY A 218 -13.99 20.53 -7.43
N LEU A 219 -13.08 20.40 -8.39
CA LEU A 219 -12.87 19.18 -9.17
C LEU A 219 -12.62 17.99 -8.21
N PRO A 220 -13.46 16.93 -8.23
CA PRO A 220 -13.36 15.84 -7.27
C PRO A 220 -12.33 14.77 -7.68
N PHE A 221 -11.16 15.17 -8.21
CA PHE A 221 -10.19 14.25 -8.83
C PHE A 221 -9.81 13.05 -7.95
N GLY A 222 -9.51 13.29 -6.66
CA GLY A 222 -9.06 12.25 -5.74
C GLY A 222 -10.08 11.13 -5.52
N ILE A 223 -11.37 11.47 -5.36
CA ILE A 223 -12.43 10.46 -5.20
C ILE A 223 -12.84 9.87 -6.56
N LEU A 224 -12.78 10.66 -7.63
CA LEU A 224 -13.10 10.21 -8.98
C LEU A 224 -12.19 9.07 -9.42
N LYS A 225 -10.87 9.24 -9.32
CA LYS A 225 -9.92 8.18 -9.68
C LYS A 225 -10.11 6.95 -8.79
N HIS A 226 -10.37 7.14 -7.50
CA HIS A 226 -10.59 6.05 -6.55
C HIS A 226 -11.76 5.15 -6.95
N GLU A 227 -12.93 5.75 -7.18
CA GLU A 227 -14.13 4.98 -7.55
C GLU A 227 -13.99 4.37 -8.95
N PHE A 228 -13.40 5.09 -9.91
CA PHE A 228 -13.15 4.50 -11.23
C PHE A 228 -12.22 3.27 -11.15
N ASN A 229 -11.22 3.30 -10.26
CA ASN A 229 -10.30 2.17 -10.07
C ASN A 229 -10.97 0.92 -9.49
N HIS A 230 -12.14 1.04 -8.82
CA HIS A 230 -12.91 -0.14 -8.48
C HIS A 230 -13.22 -0.96 -9.71
N LEU A 231 -13.64 -0.34 -10.82
CA LEU A 231 -13.98 -1.02 -12.08
C LEU A 231 -12.79 -1.75 -12.74
N LEU A 232 -11.56 -1.40 -12.35
CA LEU A 232 -10.33 -2.03 -12.83
C LEU A 232 -9.83 -3.14 -11.88
N LEU A 233 -9.80 -2.86 -10.56
CA LEU A 233 -9.08 -3.69 -9.58
C LEU A 233 -9.96 -4.69 -8.83
N GLY A 234 -11.23 -4.35 -8.56
CA GLY A 234 -12.10 -5.13 -7.68
C GLY A 234 -12.90 -4.27 -6.70
N GLY A 235 -13.68 -4.93 -5.84
CA GLY A 235 -14.60 -4.28 -4.90
C GLY A 235 -13.93 -3.71 -3.64
N ASN A 236 -14.73 -3.49 -2.59
CA ASN A 236 -14.27 -2.84 -1.36
C ASN A 236 -13.11 -3.56 -0.65
N ASN A 237 -12.93 -4.86 -0.89
CA ASN A 237 -11.81 -5.62 -0.38
C ASN A 237 -10.46 -5.32 -1.07
N PHE A 238 -10.43 -4.36 -2.00
CA PHE A 238 -9.20 -3.85 -2.63
C PHE A 238 -8.74 -2.49 -2.10
N HIS A 239 -9.46 -1.87 -1.17
CA HIS A 239 -9.00 -0.65 -0.52
C HIS A 239 -7.62 -0.85 0.14
N SER A 240 -6.68 0.03 -0.20
CA SER A 240 -5.29 0.01 0.28
C SER A 240 -4.70 1.42 0.14
N GLY A 241 -3.48 1.65 0.63
CA GLY A 241 -2.73 2.87 0.31
C GLY A 241 -3.41 4.18 0.74
N GLY A 242 -4.15 4.18 1.86
CA GLY A 242 -4.92 5.33 2.34
C GLY A 242 -6.38 5.40 1.87
N GLY A 243 -6.86 4.40 1.12
CA GLY A 243 -8.28 4.25 0.80
C GLY A 243 -9.11 3.58 1.90
N ASN A 244 -8.49 2.81 2.79
CA ASN A 244 -9.25 1.95 3.69
C ASN A 244 -9.94 2.70 4.83
N ALA A 245 -10.94 2.04 5.42
CA ALA A 245 -11.70 2.52 6.57
C ALA A 245 -11.84 1.41 7.63
N PRO A 246 -12.03 1.78 8.93
CA PRO A 246 -12.23 0.83 10.02
C PRO A 246 -13.34 -0.22 9.82
N ILE A 247 -14.31 0.06 8.94
CA ILE A 247 -15.43 -0.85 8.65
C ILE A 247 -15.02 -2.08 7.84
N PHE A 248 -14.01 -1.95 6.98
CA PHE A 248 -13.56 -3.04 6.14
C PHE A 248 -12.62 -3.98 6.91
N THR A 249 -12.64 -5.27 6.60
CA THR A 249 -11.64 -6.20 7.13
C THR A 249 -10.31 -5.95 6.44
N GLY A 250 -9.28 -5.60 7.22
CA GLY A 250 -7.91 -5.40 6.74
C GLY A 250 -6.92 -6.40 7.36
N HIS A 251 -5.76 -6.62 6.72
CA HIS A 251 -4.71 -7.52 7.22
C HIS A 251 -3.97 -7.02 8.47
N PHE A 252 -4.14 -5.74 8.81
CA PHE A 252 -3.46 -5.11 9.93
C PHE A 252 -4.46 -4.53 10.94
N LEU A 253 -4.02 -4.48 12.19
CA LEU A 253 -4.76 -3.87 13.28
C LEU A 253 -4.98 -2.34 13.06
N PRO A 254 -3.94 -1.52 12.81
CA PRO A 254 -4.14 -0.13 12.41
C PRO A 254 -4.64 -0.02 10.97
N VAL A 255 -5.47 0.98 10.71
CA VAL A 255 -5.79 1.42 9.33
C VAL A 255 -4.50 1.92 8.68
N GLN A 256 -4.24 1.50 7.45
CA GLN A 256 -3.05 1.89 6.70
C GLN A 256 -3.30 3.15 5.86
N GLY A 257 -2.38 4.12 5.95
CA GLY A 257 -2.16 5.15 4.92
C GLY A 257 -1.37 4.57 3.74
N GLY A 258 -0.51 5.38 3.13
CA GLY A 258 0.32 4.95 1.99
C GLY A 258 -0.10 5.57 0.67
N TRP A 259 0.10 4.87 -0.44
CA TRP A 259 -0.36 5.26 -1.76
C TRP A 259 -0.73 4.00 -2.55
N SER A 260 -1.71 4.12 -3.46
CA SER A 260 -2.09 3.11 -4.46
C SER A 260 -3.16 3.71 -5.38
N LEU A 261 -3.55 2.98 -6.42
CA LEU A 261 -4.73 3.32 -7.24
C LEU A 261 -6.01 3.40 -6.39
N MET A 262 -6.11 2.55 -5.36
CA MET A 262 -7.21 2.55 -4.39
C MET A 262 -7.00 3.55 -3.25
N GLY A 263 -5.99 4.42 -3.33
CA GLY A 263 -5.81 5.53 -2.42
C GLY A 263 -6.97 6.54 -2.48
N ALA A 264 -7.25 7.21 -1.37
CA ALA A 264 -8.32 8.21 -1.25
C ALA A 264 -7.85 9.44 -0.45
N ALA A 265 -8.69 10.00 0.42
CA ALA A 265 -8.35 11.19 1.21
C ALA A 265 -7.18 11.00 2.19
N ASN A 266 -6.82 9.76 2.56
CA ASN A 266 -5.71 9.49 3.49
C ASN A 266 -4.44 9.00 2.78
N SER A 267 -4.33 9.22 1.48
CA SER A 267 -3.13 8.85 0.73
C SER A 267 -2.02 9.89 0.90
N SER A 268 -0.80 9.40 0.80
CA SER A 268 0.41 10.21 0.84
C SER A 268 0.76 10.70 -0.55
N LEU A 269 1.02 9.79 -1.51
CA LEU A 269 1.17 10.12 -2.93
C LEU A 269 -0.14 9.95 -3.69
N ILE A 270 -0.28 10.67 -4.81
CA ILE A 270 -1.48 10.64 -5.67
C ILE A 270 -1.41 9.50 -6.71
N THR A 271 -0.23 8.93 -6.92
CA THR A 271 0.10 7.93 -7.96
C THR A 271 -0.19 6.47 -7.56
N CYS A 272 0.06 5.54 -8.48
CA CYS A 272 -0.04 4.10 -8.29
C CYS A 272 1.20 3.50 -7.61
N THR A 273 1.14 2.21 -7.32
CA THR A 273 2.28 1.41 -6.85
C THR A 273 2.75 0.41 -7.90
N GLY A 274 3.93 -0.19 -7.68
CA GLY A 274 4.43 -1.31 -8.47
C GLY A 274 3.50 -2.53 -8.42
N TRP A 275 2.82 -2.75 -7.29
CA TRP A 275 1.79 -3.79 -7.17
C TRP A 275 0.61 -3.50 -8.10
N ASP A 276 0.11 -2.26 -8.13
CA ASP A 276 -1.02 -1.88 -8.99
C ASP A 276 -0.70 -2.13 -10.47
N ARG A 277 0.52 -1.74 -10.90
CA ARG A 277 1.00 -1.96 -12.27
C ARG A 277 1.11 -3.44 -12.62
N ASP A 278 1.78 -4.21 -11.77
CA ASP A 278 1.92 -5.65 -11.99
C ASP A 278 0.56 -6.38 -12.02
N ARG A 279 -0.35 -5.97 -11.15
CA ARG A 279 -1.70 -6.51 -11.05
C ARG A 279 -2.51 -6.29 -12.34
N LEU A 280 -2.44 -5.09 -12.90
CA LEU A 280 -3.15 -4.70 -14.12
C LEU A 280 -2.37 -5.03 -15.41
N GLY A 281 -1.15 -5.53 -15.30
CA GLY A 281 -0.30 -5.84 -16.45
C GLY A 281 0.24 -4.60 -17.15
N TRP A 282 0.43 -3.51 -16.41
CA TRP A 282 1.03 -2.28 -16.91
C TRP A 282 2.55 -2.34 -16.80
N HIS A 283 3.19 -2.40 -17.96
CA HIS A 283 4.63 -2.32 -18.12
C HIS A 283 4.93 -1.61 -19.45
N PRO A 284 6.13 -1.04 -19.64
CA PRO A 284 6.49 -0.44 -20.91
C PRO A 284 6.40 -1.46 -22.05
N GLU A 285 6.16 -0.97 -23.27
CA GLU A 285 6.14 -1.85 -24.43
C GLU A 285 7.53 -2.46 -24.67
N GLY A 286 7.57 -3.74 -25.05
CA GLY A 286 8.81 -4.44 -25.36
C GLY A 286 9.65 -4.87 -24.15
N THR A 287 9.19 -4.65 -22.91
CA THR A 287 9.90 -5.19 -21.73
C THR A 287 9.88 -6.71 -21.73
N LYS A 288 11.00 -7.30 -21.31
CA LYS A 288 11.17 -8.75 -21.21
C LYS A 288 10.58 -9.29 -19.91
N TYR A 289 10.66 -8.53 -18.83
CA TYR A 289 10.23 -8.96 -17.51
C TYR A 289 8.93 -8.29 -17.06
N ARG A 290 8.16 -9.03 -16.27
CA ARG A 290 6.88 -8.60 -15.66
C ARG A 290 7.10 -7.41 -14.74
N ILE A 291 8.12 -7.50 -13.89
CA ILE A 291 8.62 -6.43 -13.04
C ILE A 291 10.02 -6.17 -13.55
N ARG A 292 10.28 -4.96 -14.02
CA ARG A 292 11.55 -4.62 -14.65
C ARG A 292 12.48 -3.91 -13.67
N ALA A 293 13.75 -4.27 -13.70
CA ALA A 293 14.85 -3.49 -13.18
C ALA A 293 16.04 -3.55 -14.15
N HIS A 294 17.16 -2.91 -13.79
CA HIS A 294 18.40 -2.99 -14.59
C HIS A 294 19.57 -3.51 -13.76
N GLY A 295 20.43 -4.34 -14.34
CA GLY A 295 21.67 -4.82 -13.74
C GLY A 295 22.88 -3.93 -14.09
N PRO A 296 24.10 -4.31 -13.66
CA PRO A 296 25.33 -3.64 -14.07
C PRO A 296 25.43 -3.47 -15.59
N GLY A 297 25.84 -2.29 -16.05
CA GLY A 297 25.90 -1.97 -17.48
C GLY A 297 24.56 -1.58 -18.11
N GLY A 298 23.48 -1.47 -17.34
CA GLY A 298 22.18 -1.02 -17.82
C GLY A 298 21.38 -2.08 -18.57
N VAL A 299 21.71 -3.36 -18.38
CA VAL A 299 20.98 -4.48 -19.00
C VAL A 299 19.68 -4.72 -18.23
N GLU A 300 18.57 -4.92 -18.93
CA GLU A 300 17.29 -5.28 -18.32
C GLU A 300 17.37 -6.62 -17.57
N VAL A 301 16.88 -6.66 -16.34
CA VAL A 301 16.82 -7.85 -15.47
C VAL A 301 15.44 -7.99 -14.82
N ASP A 302 15.15 -9.18 -14.28
CA ASP A 302 13.93 -9.42 -13.50
C ASP A 302 13.99 -8.66 -12.18
N GLY A 303 12.95 -7.89 -11.90
CA GLY A 303 12.78 -7.16 -10.64
C GLY A 303 12.01 -7.95 -9.57
N ASP A 304 11.41 -9.11 -9.91
CA ASP A 304 10.80 -10.03 -8.94
C ASP A 304 11.83 -11.04 -8.46
N ILE A 305 12.37 -10.84 -7.25
CA ILE A 305 13.55 -11.55 -6.78
C ILE A 305 13.32 -12.32 -5.47
N ASP A 306 13.99 -13.46 -5.34
CA ASP A 306 14.11 -14.24 -4.11
C ASP A 306 15.59 -14.31 -3.68
N PRO A 307 16.04 -13.41 -2.77
CA PRO A 307 17.44 -13.38 -2.33
C PRO A 307 17.93 -14.66 -1.65
N LEU A 308 17.03 -15.50 -1.11
CA LEU A 308 17.42 -16.80 -0.55
C LEU A 308 17.53 -17.90 -1.61
N ALA A 309 16.87 -17.74 -2.76
CA ALA A 309 17.08 -18.57 -3.94
C ALA A 309 18.35 -18.21 -4.71
N GLY A 310 18.98 -17.07 -4.40
CA GLY A 310 20.26 -16.62 -4.98
C GLY A 310 20.18 -15.29 -5.72
N ASP A 311 19.00 -14.69 -5.84
CA ASP A 311 18.76 -13.44 -6.57
C ASP A 311 19.30 -12.23 -5.79
N THR A 312 20.62 -12.12 -5.76
CA THR A 312 21.38 -11.08 -5.06
C THR A 312 22.31 -10.37 -6.05
N GLY A 313 22.72 -9.14 -5.73
CA GLY A 313 23.61 -8.38 -6.59
C GLY A 313 23.28 -6.90 -6.65
N ILE A 314 23.64 -6.29 -7.77
CA ILE A 314 23.39 -4.88 -8.04
C ILE A 314 22.18 -4.74 -8.94
N PHE A 315 21.25 -3.88 -8.52
CA PHE A 315 20.06 -3.50 -9.26
C PHE A 315 20.04 -1.98 -9.38
N ILE A 316 19.56 -1.48 -10.51
CA ILE A 316 19.47 -0.07 -10.83
C ILE A 316 18.01 0.20 -11.14
N LEU A 317 17.43 1.13 -10.39
CA LEU A 317 16.06 1.58 -10.60
C LEU A 317 16.09 2.99 -11.18
N HIS A 318 15.65 3.13 -12.43
CA HIS A 318 15.30 4.43 -12.99
C HIS A 318 14.00 4.95 -12.37
N ASP A 319 13.52 6.11 -12.81
CA ASP A 319 12.27 6.67 -12.31
C ASP A 319 11.11 5.67 -12.47
N PHE A 320 10.39 5.43 -11.38
CA PHE A 320 9.24 4.54 -11.36
C PHE A 320 8.18 5.08 -12.31
N ILE A 321 7.84 6.37 -12.27
CA ILE A 321 6.71 6.91 -13.03
C ILE A 321 6.94 6.85 -14.53
N SER A 322 8.07 7.38 -15.01
CA SER A 322 8.37 7.43 -16.45
C SER A 322 9.03 6.15 -16.98
N GLY A 323 9.84 5.48 -16.17
CA GLY A 323 10.53 4.26 -16.56
C GLY A 323 9.70 3.00 -16.32
N GLY A 324 9.07 2.89 -15.15
CA GLY A 324 8.38 1.66 -14.72
C GLY A 324 9.25 0.69 -13.94
N ASP A 325 10.48 1.09 -13.57
CA ASP A 325 11.41 0.23 -12.84
C ASP A 325 10.96 0.05 -11.38
N ALA A 326 10.99 -1.19 -10.88
CA ALA A 326 10.72 -1.52 -9.49
C ALA A 326 11.47 -2.80 -9.07
N LEU A 327 11.66 -3.00 -7.77
CA LEU A 327 11.99 -4.31 -7.21
C LEU A 327 10.86 -4.82 -6.33
N ARG A 328 10.61 -6.12 -6.40
CA ARG A 328 9.75 -6.89 -5.53
C ARG A 328 10.55 -8.04 -4.94
N ILE A 329 10.67 -8.07 -3.62
CA ILE A 329 11.53 -9.00 -2.90
C ILE A 329 10.65 -9.92 -2.06
N ARG A 330 10.69 -11.23 -2.31
CA ARG A 330 9.97 -12.22 -1.51
C ARG A 330 10.49 -12.26 -0.09
N LEU A 331 9.60 -12.17 0.90
CA LEU A 331 9.96 -12.37 2.30
C LEU A 331 9.87 -13.87 2.66
N PRO A 332 10.94 -14.47 3.17
CA PRO A 332 11.04 -15.93 3.32
C PRO A 332 10.47 -16.45 4.65
N PHE A 333 10.44 -17.78 4.77
CA PHE A 333 10.13 -18.57 5.98
C PHE A 333 8.69 -18.54 6.48
N LEU A 334 7.80 -17.83 5.79
CA LEU A 334 6.37 -17.92 6.03
C LEU A 334 5.84 -19.29 5.57
N GLU A 335 4.97 -19.89 6.37
CA GLU A 335 4.38 -21.20 6.04
C GLU A 335 3.32 -21.04 4.92
N GLU A 336 3.02 -22.11 4.20
CA GLU A 336 2.11 -22.07 3.02
C GLU A 336 0.68 -21.65 3.37
N ASP A 337 0.25 -21.89 4.61
CA ASP A 337 -1.06 -21.54 5.14
C ASP A 337 -1.06 -20.23 5.95
N GLU A 338 0.05 -19.48 5.93
CA GLU A 338 0.13 -18.11 6.40
C GLU A 338 0.06 -17.11 5.23
N TYR A 339 -0.32 -15.85 5.48
CA TYR A 339 -0.29 -14.84 4.43
C TYR A 339 1.14 -14.60 3.92
N PRO A 340 1.42 -14.78 2.62
CA PRO A 340 2.74 -14.51 2.05
C PRO A 340 3.01 -13.00 1.96
N GLN A 341 4.27 -12.61 1.90
CA GLN A 341 4.66 -11.20 1.93
C GLN A 341 5.81 -10.86 0.98
N TRP A 342 5.81 -9.63 0.46
CA TRP A 342 6.84 -9.09 -0.43
C TRP A 342 7.17 -7.64 -0.09
N LEU A 343 8.45 -7.27 -0.16
CA LEU A 343 8.90 -5.89 -0.07
C LEU A 343 9.03 -5.28 -1.47
N TRP A 344 8.34 -4.16 -1.69
CA TRP A 344 8.41 -3.37 -2.92
C TRP A 344 9.31 -2.15 -2.73
N LEU A 345 10.09 -1.82 -3.76
CA LEU A 345 10.96 -0.65 -3.82
C LEU A 345 10.74 0.09 -5.15
N GLU A 346 10.41 1.37 -5.06
CA GLU A 346 10.06 2.25 -6.18
C GLU A 346 10.95 3.50 -6.11
N ASN A 347 11.70 3.82 -7.17
CA ASN A 347 12.49 5.05 -7.24
C ASN A 347 11.63 6.18 -7.81
N HIS A 348 11.06 7.04 -6.96
CA HIS A 348 10.29 8.19 -7.44
C HIS A 348 11.23 9.36 -7.67
N GLN A 349 11.19 9.98 -8.85
CA GLN A 349 11.85 11.25 -9.11
C GLN A 349 10.97 12.47 -8.79
N THR A 350 9.69 12.24 -8.51
CA THR A 350 8.68 13.25 -8.14
C THR A 350 8.41 14.28 -9.22
N THR A 351 7.29 15.00 -9.10
CA THR A 351 6.90 16.09 -10.01
C THR A 351 8.05 17.07 -10.26
N ALA A 352 8.95 17.24 -9.28
CA ALA A 352 10.10 18.13 -9.38
C ALA A 352 11.11 17.73 -10.46
N ARG A 353 11.19 16.46 -10.86
CA ARG A 353 12.15 15.98 -11.88
C ARG A 353 11.50 15.23 -13.05
N ASN A 354 10.40 14.54 -12.84
CA ASN A 354 9.69 13.85 -13.93
C ASN A 354 8.50 14.64 -14.50
N GLY A 355 8.09 15.74 -13.85
CA GLY A 355 6.99 16.59 -14.31
C GLY A 355 5.60 15.96 -14.20
N SER A 356 5.47 14.74 -13.67
CA SER A 356 4.16 14.10 -13.49
C SER A 356 3.38 14.81 -12.36
N PRO A 357 2.15 15.29 -12.61
CA PRO A 357 1.38 16.04 -11.61
C PRO A 357 0.86 15.15 -10.47
N THR A 358 0.99 13.83 -10.56
CA THR A 358 0.51 12.89 -9.54
C THR A 358 1.63 12.22 -8.76
N ASP A 359 2.90 12.43 -9.15
CA ASP A 359 4.07 12.00 -8.40
C ASP A 359 4.51 13.02 -7.33
N GLN A 360 3.56 13.39 -6.47
CA GLN A 360 3.73 14.35 -5.39
C GLN A 360 2.86 13.98 -4.20
N PHE A 361 3.14 14.60 -3.05
CA PHE A 361 2.26 14.42 -1.90
C PHE A 361 0.89 15.07 -2.16
N GLN A 362 -0.18 14.39 -1.74
CA GLN A 362 -1.57 14.78 -2.02
C GLN A 362 -1.91 16.22 -1.60
N TYR A 363 -1.31 16.68 -0.50
CA TYR A 363 -1.55 18.01 0.06
C TYR A 363 -0.33 18.94 -0.05
N GLN A 364 0.60 18.66 -0.96
CA GLN A 364 1.81 19.46 -1.16
C GLN A 364 1.55 20.93 -1.51
N TYR A 365 0.36 21.25 -2.04
CA TYR A 365 -0.07 22.63 -2.29
C TYR A 365 -0.30 23.45 -1.01
N MET A 366 -0.37 22.80 0.16
CA MET A 366 -0.54 23.46 1.45
C MET A 366 0.83 23.82 2.03
N ASN A 367 1.01 25.06 2.47
CA ASN A 367 2.30 25.61 2.96
C ASN A 367 3.01 24.78 4.06
N CYS A 368 2.26 24.01 4.85
CA CYS A 368 2.82 23.21 5.93
C CYS A 368 3.35 21.84 5.47
N VAL A 369 2.95 21.37 4.29
CA VAL A 369 3.39 20.09 3.72
C VAL A 369 4.60 20.36 2.83
N LYS A 370 5.72 19.73 3.16
CA LYS A 370 6.94 19.86 2.35
C LYS A 370 6.80 19.05 1.07
N PRO A 371 7.33 19.53 -0.06
CA PRO A 371 7.32 18.77 -1.31
C PRO A 371 7.93 17.36 -1.21
N ALA A 372 7.35 16.42 -1.96
CA ALA A 372 7.93 15.09 -2.16
C ALA A 372 9.33 15.20 -2.78
N VAL A 373 10.25 14.37 -2.32
CA VAL A 373 11.66 14.40 -2.71
C VAL A 373 12.07 13.11 -3.41
N PRO A 374 12.98 13.17 -4.40
CA PRO A 374 13.47 11.97 -5.07
C PRO A 374 14.07 10.95 -4.12
N GLY A 375 13.81 9.66 -4.36
CA GLY A 375 14.36 8.58 -3.55
C GLY A 375 13.59 7.27 -3.67
N ILE A 376 13.96 6.29 -2.83
CA ILE A 376 13.22 5.03 -2.75
C ILE A 376 12.04 5.18 -1.78
N TYR A 377 10.86 4.87 -2.30
CA TYR A 377 9.62 4.67 -1.57
C TYR A 377 9.35 3.17 -1.50
N ALA A 378 8.92 2.68 -0.34
CA ALA A 378 8.87 1.25 -0.07
C ALA A 378 7.59 0.85 0.66
N GLN A 379 7.14 -0.38 0.40
CA GLN A 379 5.96 -0.96 1.03
C GLN A 379 6.06 -2.48 1.15
N ILE A 380 5.43 -3.06 2.16
CA ILE A 380 5.16 -4.51 2.23
C ILE A 380 3.80 -4.79 1.62
N GLN A 381 3.78 -5.72 0.67
CA GLN A 381 2.58 -6.42 0.23
C GLN A 381 2.34 -7.63 1.15
N VAL A 382 1.09 -7.81 1.58
CA VAL A 382 0.60 -9.02 2.27
C VAL A 382 -0.49 -9.64 1.42
N ASP A 383 -0.39 -10.94 1.13
CA ASP A 383 -1.36 -11.64 0.28
C ASP A 383 -1.51 -10.97 -1.11
N LYS A 384 -2.63 -11.16 -1.80
CA LYS A 384 -3.02 -10.47 -3.06
C LYS A 384 -2.01 -10.64 -4.21
N ASP A 385 -1.25 -11.72 -4.19
CA ASP A 385 -0.34 -12.12 -5.28
C ASP A 385 -1.06 -12.96 -6.36
N ARG A 386 -2.18 -13.61 -6.02
CA ARG A 386 -2.93 -14.43 -6.97
C ARG A 386 -3.52 -13.57 -8.09
N LYS A 387 -2.93 -13.66 -9.28
CA LYS A 387 -3.39 -12.97 -10.50
C LYS A 387 -4.28 -13.81 -11.41
N VAL A 388 -4.30 -15.13 -11.25
CA VAL A 388 -5.00 -16.06 -12.16
C VAL A 388 -5.92 -16.99 -11.35
N GLY A 389 -7.10 -17.30 -11.88
CA GLY A 389 -8.06 -18.26 -11.32
C GLY A 389 -9.33 -17.63 -10.71
N GLY A 390 -10.25 -18.48 -10.23
CA GLY A 390 -11.61 -18.04 -9.86
C GLY A 390 -11.74 -17.11 -8.64
N ASP A 391 -10.76 -17.10 -7.73
CA ASP A 391 -10.76 -16.29 -6.50
C ASP A 391 -9.75 -15.13 -6.55
N LEU A 392 -9.42 -14.64 -7.75
CA LEU A 392 -8.41 -13.59 -7.91
C LEU A 392 -8.89 -12.21 -7.41
N TYR A 393 -10.20 -12.01 -7.23
CA TYR A 393 -10.79 -10.78 -6.65
C TYR A 393 -11.24 -10.94 -5.18
N GLY A 394 -10.85 -12.03 -4.51
CA GLY A 394 -11.13 -12.28 -3.09
C GLY A 394 -10.16 -11.59 -2.12
N GLY A 395 -10.19 -11.97 -0.83
CA GLY A 395 -9.24 -11.53 0.20
C GLY A 395 -9.66 -10.28 1.00
N HIS A 396 -8.73 -9.70 1.77
CA HIS A 396 -8.95 -8.56 2.64
C HIS A 396 -8.34 -7.26 2.09
N ALA A 397 -8.79 -6.12 2.63
CA ALA A 397 -8.24 -4.79 2.36
C ALA A 397 -6.89 -4.58 3.12
N ASP A 398 -6.26 -3.41 2.98
CA ASP A 398 -4.98 -3.06 3.63
C ASP A 398 -3.88 -4.10 3.39
N TYR A 399 -3.75 -4.59 2.16
CA TYR A 399 -2.68 -5.51 1.75
C TYR A 399 -1.37 -4.79 1.40
N LEU A 400 -1.34 -3.45 1.43
CA LEU A 400 -0.13 -2.64 1.25
C LEU A 400 0.13 -1.84 2.54
N ARG A 401 1.32 -2.01 3.11
CA ARG A 401 1.77 -1.32 4.32
C ARG A 401 3.07 -0.56 4.04
N PRO A 402 3.10 0.78 4.18
CA PRO A 402 4.31 1.56 3.94
C PRO A 402 5.48 1.14 4.82
N VAL A 403 6.67 1.13 4.22
CA VAL A 403 7.97 0.94 4.89
C VAL A 403 8.69 2.28 4.83
N LEU A 404 8.69 3.02 5.94
CA LEU A 404 9.17 4.40 5.97
C LEU A 404 10.61 4.49 6.47
N ALA A 405 11.44 5.31 5.84
CA ALA A 405 12.81 5.60 6.30
C ALA A 405 12.86 6.16 7.74
N SER A 406 11.78 6.83 8.18
CA SER A 406 11.64 7.31 9.54
C SER A 406 11.58 6.20 10.59
N GLY A 407 11.24 4.96 10.21
CA GLY A 407 11.23 3.78 11.08
C GLY A 407 9.94 3.55 11.88
N ASN A 408 9.91 2.42 12.57
CA ASN A 408 8.81 1.93 13.42
C ASN A 408 9.13 2.12 14.91
N TYR A 409 8.14 2.53 15.70
CA TYR A 409 8.33 2.86 17.12
C TYR A 409 7.16 2.39 17.98
N ASP A 410 7.43 2.15 19.26
CA ASP A 410 6.37 2.20 20.27
C ASP A 410 6.00 3.67 20.51
N ARG A 411 4.72 4.02 20.31
CA ARG A 411 4.21 5.39 20.47
C ARG A 411 3.23 5.48 21.62
N ARG A 412 3.17 6.65 22.27
CA ARG A 412 2.22 6.93 23.35
C ARG A 412 1.55 8.26 23.15
N LEU A 413 0.27 8.35 23.50
CA LEU A 413 -0.43 9.63 23.59
C LEU A 413 0.11 10.41 24.79
N ARG A 414 0.30 11.73 24.62
CA ARG A 414 0.84 12.61 25.67
C ARG A 414 -0.15 12.82 26.83
N GLY A 415 -1.45 12.67 26.58
CA GLY A 415 -2.53 12.78 27.56
C GLY A 415 -3.17 14.18 27.66
N ASP A 416 -2.65 15.15 26.93
CA ASP A 416 -3.19 16.49 26.76
C ASP A 416 -3.35 16.82 25.27
N THR A 417 -4.10 17.89 24.97
CA THR A 417 -4.35 18.32 23.60
C THR A 417 -3.54 19.57 23.24
N ILE A 418 -3.13 19.65 21.98
CA ILE A 418 -2.64 20.88 21.34
C ILE A 418 -3.39 21.11 20.06
N THR A 419 -3.19 22.28 19.45
CA THR A 419 -3.68 22.54 18.10
C THR A 419 -2.70 21.99 17.08
N PHE A 420 -3.16 21.04 16.26
CA PHE A 420 -2.54 20.70 14.98
C PHE A 420 -2.66 21.91 14.07
N GLN A 421 -1.56 22.43 13.54
CA GLN A 421 -1.55 23.62 12.67
C GLN A 421 -1.49 23.25 11.20
N CYS A 422 -0.81 22.15 10.85
CA CYS A 422 -0.82 21.66 9.49
C CYS A 422 -2.18 21.07 9.14
N LEU A 423 -2.63 21.11 7.88
CA LEU A 423 -3.85 20.46 7.36
C LEU A 423 -5.09 20.47 8.28
N TRP A 424 -6.00 21.44 8.06
CA TRP A 424 -7.25 21.59 8.82
C TRP A 424 -7.03 21.73 10.35
N PRO A 425 -6.66 22.95 10.81
CA PRO A 425 -6.29 23.17 12.19
C PRO A 425 -7.37 22.74 13.19
N GLY A 426 -6.94 22.08 14.27
CA GLY A 426 -7.86 21.59 15.29
C GLY A 426 -7.17 20.87 16.45
N PRO A 427 -7.89 20.61 17.56
CA PRO A 427 -7.32 19.93 18.71
C PRO A 427 -6.89 18.49 18.36
N THR A 428 -5.74 18.07 18.86
CA THR A 428 -5.22 16.71 18.72
C THR A 428 -4.38 16.33 19.93
N GLU A 429 -4.31 15.04 20.25
CA GLU A 429 -3.38 14.51 21.25
C GLU A 429 -2.04 14.17 20.60
N PRO A 430 -0.93 14.77 21.05
CA PRO A 430 0.38 14.49 20.46
C PRO A 430 0.90 13.10 20.76
N PHE A 431 1.65 12.56 19.81
CA PHE A 431 2.28 11.25 19.90
C PHE A 431 3.72 11.39 20.35
N GLN A 432 4.05 10.87 21.53
CA GLN A 432 5.41 10.78 22.00
C GLN A 432 6.17 9.67 21.28
N THR A 433 7.33 10.00 20.74
CA THR A 433 8.26 9.08 20.09
C THR A 433 9.68 9.35 20.58
N LYS A 434 10.45 8.29 20.84
CA LYS A 434 11.85 8.39 21.26
C LYS A 434 12.71 7.37 20.52
N ASP A 435 13.98 7.69 20.28
CA ASP A 435 14.90 6.76 19.62
C ASP A 435 15.04 5.45 20.41
N ALA A 436 15.04 5.55 21.75
CA ALA A 436 15.06 4.40 22.65
C ALA A 436 13.81 3.51 22.56
N TRP A 437 12.75 3.97 21.91
CA TRP A 437 11.49 3.24 21.67
C TRP A 437 11.39 2.67 20.27
N ALA A 438 12.48 2.67 19.49
CA ALA A 438 12.55 1.96 18.22
C ALA A 438 12.04 0.52 18.40
N ASN A 439 11.12 0.13 17.52
CA ASN A 439 10.52 -1.19 17.47
C ASN A 439 10.37 -1.61 16.00
N PRO A 440 11.48 -2.00 15.34
CA PRO A 440 11.50 -2.27 13.91
C PRO A 440 10.62 -3.43 13.45
N LEU A 441 10.27 -4.38 14.35
CA LEU A 441 9.56 -5.60 13.98
C LEU A 441 8.04 -5.53 14.19
N SER A 442 7.56 -4.78 15.19
CA SER A 442 6.12 -4.69 15.50
C SER A 442 5.63 -3.27 15.83
N GLY A 443 6.51 -2.26 15.74
CA GLY A 443 6.15 -0.87 16.02
C GLY A 443 5.24 -0.26 14.95
N THR A 444 4.73 0.94 15.26
CA THR A 444 3.93 1.72 14.32
C THR A 444 4.72 2.84 13.66
N GLN A 445 4.31 3.19 12.44
CA GLN A 445 4.88 4.24 11.61
C GLN A 445 3.92 5.45 11.46
N GLU A 446 4.38 6.55 10.86
CA GLU A 446 3.66 7.84 10.86
C GLU A 446 2.41 7.89 9.97
N GLN A 447 2.29 7.04 8.96
CA GLN A 447 1.14 6.88 8.07
C GLN A 447 0.18 5.77 8.53
N GLU A 448 0.31 5.25 9.75
CA GLU A 448 -0.68 4.34 10.35
C GLU A 448 -1.60 5.08 11.30
N PHE A 449 -2.84 4.60 11.46
CA PHE A 449 -3.74 5.07 12.52
C PHE A 449 -3.70 4.07 13.69
N PRO A 450 -2.74 4.22 14.64
CA PRO A 450 -2.59 3.31 15.77
C PRO A 450 -3.80 3.34 16.71
N LEU A 451 -4.04 2.20 17.35
CA LEU A 451 -5.12 2.03 18.34
C LEU A 451 -4.60 2.28 19.76
N TYR A 452 -5.45 2.87 20.60
CA TYR A 452 -5.21 3.06 22.03
C TYR A 452 -6.49 2.77 22.82
N ASP A 453 -6.34 2.09 23.95
CA ASP A 453 -7.44 1.81 24.87
C ASP A 453 -7.77 3.08 25.65
N ARG A 454 -8.66 3.90 25.09
CA ARG A 454 -8.98 5.23 25.61
C ARG A 454 -10.00 5.17 26.74
N ASN A 455 -10.84 4.14 26.76
CA ASN A 455 -11.85 3.93 27.81
C ASN A 455 -11.33 3.06 28.97
N GLY A 456 -10.15 2.44 28.83
CA GLY A 456 -9.47 1.65 29.85
C GLY A 456 -10.07 0.26 30.06
N ASP A 457 -10.87 -0.25 29.13
CA ASP A 457 -11.66 -1.49 29.28
C ASP A 457 -10.86 -2.77 28.98
N GLY A 458 -9.60 -2.64 28.55
CA GLY A 458 -8.73 -3.77 28.22
C GLY A 458 -9.05 -4.40 26.85
N LYS A 459 -9.79 -3.70 25.98
CA LYS A 459 -10.07 -4.07 24.61
C LYS A 459 -9.79 -2.90 23.68
N LEU A 460 -9.32 -3.20 22.47
CA LEU A 460 -9.17 -2.24 21.39
C LEU A 460 -10.20 -2.52 20.33
N THR A 461 -10.70 -1.44 19.72
CA THR A 461 -11.50 -1.48 18.50
C THR A 461 -10.89 -0.55 17.47
N ARG A 462 -11.14 -0.79 16.16
CA ARG A 462 -10.64 0.13 15.13
C ARG A 462 -11.33 1.50 15.18
N LYS A 463 -12.39 1.67 15.98
CA LYS A 463 -13.01 2.97 16.30
C LYS A 463 -12.12 3.84 17.19
N GLU A 464 -11.17 3.25 17.90
CA GLU A 464 -10.21 3.95 18.76
C GLU A 464 -8.91 4.31 18.02
N ALA A 465 -8.89 4.11 16.71
CA ALA A 465 -7.78 4.54 15.87
C ALA A 465 -7.58 6.05 15.97
N SER A 466 -6.33 6.46 16.14
CA SER A 466 -5.97 7.88 16.25
C SER A 466 -5.08 8.28 15.09
N VAL A 467 -5.46 9.36 14.40
CA VAL A 467 -4.65 9.95 13.33
C VAL A 467 -3.40 10.60 13.94
N PRO A 468 -2.18 10.25 13.53
CA PRO A 468 -0.94 10.79 14.09
C PRO A 468 -0.59 12.18 13.54
N ARG A 469 -1.43 13.16 13.87
CA ARG A 469 -1.31 14.56 13.40
C ARG A 469 -0.02 15.25 13.85
N VAL A 470 0.29 15.20 15.16
CA VAL A 470 1.50 15.84 15.74
C VAL A 470 2.36 14.82 16.49
N GLY A 471 3.65 14.78 16.15
CA GLY A 471 4.64 13.97 16.85
C GLY A 471 5.53 14.79 17.78
N ILE A 472 5.85 14.27 18.96
CA ILE A 472 6.91 14.79 19.85
C ILE A 472 8.08 13.80 19.81
N TRP A 473 9.05 14.08 18.96
CA TRP A 473 10.22 13.25 18.70
C TRP A 473 11.41 13.69 19.55
N ASN A 474 11.79 12.88 20.54
CA ASN A 474 12.87 13.20 21.49
C ASN A 474 12.72 14.61 22.11
N GLY A 475 11.48 15.03 22.38
CA GLY A 475 11.17 16.36 22.93
C GLY A 475 10.94 17.46 21.89
N ARG A 476 11.20 17.20 20.60
CA ARG A 476 10.94 18.14 19.50
C ARG A 476 9.55 17.91 18.90
N THR A 477 8.75 18.97 18.80
CA THR A 477 7.47 18.94 18.11
C THR A 477 7.66 18.88 16.59
N ILE A 478 6.89 18.00 15.94
CA ILE A 478 6.79 17.86 14.49
C ILE A 478 5.32 17.94 14.11
N ASP A 479 4.98 19.00 13.40
CA ASP A 479 3.64 19.35 12.91
C ASP A 479 3.74 19.65 11.41
N ASP A 480 3.99 18.61 10.62
CA ASP A 480 4.25 18.67 9.18
C ASP A 480 3.27 17.83 8.36
N GLY A 481 2.21 17.32 8.99
CA GLY A 481 1.22 16.45 8.33
C GLY A 481 1.79 15.10 7.88
N GLY A 482 2.87 14.60 8.51
CA GLY A 482 3.59 13.42 8.04
C GLY A 482 2.77 12.14 7.83
N PHE A 483 1.57 12.03 8.40
CA PHE A 483 0.65 10.93 8.11
C PHE A 483 0.11 10.93 6.67
N MET A 484 0.21 12.06 5.97
CA MET A 484 -0.07 12.25 4.54
C MET A 484 1.21 12.34 3.70
N GLY A 485 2.36 11.87 4.22
CA GLY A 485 3.65 11.96 3.55
C GLY A 485 4.60 13.00 4.16
N SER A 486 5.88 12.65 4.27
CA SER A 486 6.94 13.56 4.70
C SER A 486 8.27 13.17 4.07
N THR A 487 9.10 14.17 3.78
CA THR A 487 10.48 13.97 3.28
C THR A 487 11.34 13.07 4.18
N ARG A 488 11.01 12.95 5.48
CA ARG A 488 11.72 12.05 6.43
C ARG A 488 11.47 10.56 6.17
N GLN A 489 10.49 10.25 5.32
CA GLN A 489 10.01 8.89 5.08
C GLN A 489 10.67 8.24 3.86
N VAL A 490 11.43 9.02 3.09
CA VAL A 490 12.07 8.59 1.84
C VAL A 490 13.49 8.07 2.11
N PHE A 491 13.85 6.94 1.51
CA PHE A 491 15.21 6.42 1.56
C PHE A 491 16.07 7.10 0.50
N THR A 492 17.26 7.53 0.88
CA THR A 492 18.22 8.20 -0.03
C THR A 492 19.63 7.73 0.28
N PRO A 493 20.57 7.74 -0.69
CA PRO A 493 21.95 7.34 -0.43
C PRO A 493 22.65 8.19 0.64
N GLN A 494 22.28 9.48 0.77
CA GLN A 494 22.83 10.42 1.76
C GLN A 494 22.08 10.43 3.10
N GLY A 495 20.90 9.79 3.16
CA GLY A 495 20.05 9.72 4.35
C GLY A 495 20.02 8.32 4.95
N ILE A 496 18.82 7.80 5.20
CA ILE A 496 18.64 6.39 5.54
C ILE A 496 18.76 5.61 4.23
N ASN A 497 19.82 4.83 4.11
CA ASN A 497 20.22 4.17 2.87
C ASN A 497 20.20 2.64 2.97
N ARG A 498 19.69 2.06 4.07
CA ARG A 498 19.76 0.61 4.27
C ARG A 498 18.56 0.04 5.01
N ILE A 499 18.04 -1.07 4.47
CA ILE A 499 17.03 -1.93 5.08
C ILE A 499 17.68 -3.31 5.31
N GLY A 500 17.52 -3.87 6.51
CA GLY A 500 18.09 -5.15 6.91
C GLY A 500 17.58 -5.57 8.29
N MET A 501 17.84 -6.81 8.72
CA MET A 501 17.29 -7.34 9.98
C MET A 501 17.69 -6.55 11.24
N GLY A 502 18.83 -5.84 11.18
CA GLY A 502 19.35 -4.99 12.25
C GLY A 502 18.99 -3.50 12.11
N THR A 503 18.13 -3.14 11.15
CA THR A 503 17.78 -1.75 10.86
C THR A 503 16.38 -1.38 11.33
N ASN A 504 16.04 -0.08 11.28
CA ASN A 504 14.69 0.40 11.52
C ASN A 504 14.30 1.30 10.34
N PRO A 505 13.41 0.87 9.44
CA PRO A 505 12.63 -0.39 9.47
C PRO A 505 13.49 -1.64 9.17
N SER A 506 12.97 -2.83 9.48
CA SER A 506 13.65 -4.12 9.26
C SER A 506 13.28 -4.75 7.90
N SER A 507 14.12 -5.66 7.39
CA SER A 507 13.81 -6.51 6.22
C SER A 507 13.00 -7.77 6.57
N ALA A 508 12.68 -8.00 7.85
CA ALA A 508 11.88 -9.14 8.28
C ALA A 508 10.40 -8.99 7.86
N ASN A 509 9.67 -10.11 7.81
CA ASN A 509 8.22 -10.07 7.58
C ASN A 509 7.48 -9.34 8.71
N MET A 510 6.28 -8.89 8.41
CA MET A 510 5.42 -8.15 9.33
C MET A 510 4.40 -9.06 9.99
N LEU A 511 3.99 -8.70 11.21
CA LEU A 511 2.85 -9.34 11.85
C LEU A 511 1.56 -8.93 11.15
N THR A 512 0.66 -9.88 10.92
CA THR A 512 -0.67 -9.64 10.37
C THR A 512 -1.73 -10.07 11.37
N LEU A 513 -2.83 -9.34 11.43
CA LEU A 513 -3.99 -9.63 12.27
C LEU A 513 -5.22 -9.19 11.48
N ALA A 514 -5.86 -10.13 10.78
CA ALA A 514 -7.06 -9.80 10.04
C ALA A 514 -8.12 -9.26 11.02
N ALA A 515 -8.53 -8.01 10.83
CA ALA A 515 -9.41 -7.33 11.78
C ALA A 515 -10.39 -6.39 11.07
N ASN A 516 -11.61 -6.35 11.60
CA ASN A 516 -12.62 -5.37 11.22
C ASN A 516 -12.88 -4.39 12.39
N MET A 517 -13.97 -3.63 12.31
CA MET A 517 -14.29 -2.57 13.26
C MET A 517 -14.21 -2.99 14.74
N SER A 518 -14.63 -4.20 15.09
CA SER A 518 -14.82 -4.61 16.49
C SER A 518 -14.15 -5.93 16.89
N LYS A 519 -13.61 -6.70 15.94
CA LYS A 519 -13.02 -8.01 16.26
C LYS A 519 -11.90 -8.42 15.33
N GLU A 520 -11.04 -9.29 15.86
CA GLU A 520 -10.12 -10.12 15.11
C GLU A 520 -10.93 -11.19 14.35
N VAL A 521 -10.61 -11.40 13.07
CA VAL A 521 -11.28 -12.39 12.21
C VAL A 521 -10.74 -13.79 12.51
N ASN A 522 -9.42 -13.94 12.49
CA ASN A 522 -8.75 -15.23 12.69
C ASN A 522 -8.28 -15.43 14.14
N LYS A 523 -8.46 -14.43 15.03
CA LYS A 523 -8.01 -14.47 16.44
C LYS A 523 -6.50 -14.72 16.61
N GLY A 524 -5.71 -14.24 15.65
CA GLY A 524 -4.27 -14.51 15.58
C GLY A 524 -3.90 -15.96 15.29
N MET A 525 -4.87 -16.79 14.84
CA MET A 525 -4.58 -18.06 14.20
C MET A 525 -4.27 -17.86 12.72
N LYS A 526 -3.65 -18.85 12.10
CA LYS A 526 -3.45 -18.86 10.65
C LYS A 526 -4.76 -18.56 9.91
N PRO A 527 -4.71 -17.78 8.82
CA PRO A 527 -3.51 -17.34 8.09
C PRO A 527 -2.76 -16.13 8.65
N ASP A 528 -3.15 -15.57 9.80
CA ASP A 528 -2.42 -14.45 10.41
C ASP A 528 -0.96 -14.83 10.75
N ASN A 529 -0.01 -14.04 10.27
CA ASN A 529 1.41 -14.16 10.58
C ASN A 529 1.65 -13.62 12.01
N ARG A 530 1.78 -14.52 12.98
CA ARG A 530 2.11 -14.16 14.38
C ARG A 530 3.57 -14.36 14.75
N THR A 531 4.38 -14.75 13.76
CA THR A 531 5.82 -14.94 13.89
C THR A 531 6.56 -14.01 12.94
N VAL A 532 7.59 -13.35 13.46
CA VAL A 532 8.57 -12.60 12.67
C VAL A 532 9.80 -13.48 12.46
N TYR A 533 10.13 -13.78 11.21
CA TYR A 533 11.31 -14.52 10.79
C TYR A 533 12.43 -13.56 10.40
N LEU A 534 13.57 -13.71 11.05
CA LEU A 534 14.80 -13.02 10.65
C LEU A 534 15.39 -13.72 9.42
N ASN A 535 15.87 -12.97 8.42
CA ASN A 535 16.19 -13.54 7.11
C ASN A 535 17.58 -13.24 6.55
N GLY A 536 18.33 -12.31 7.15
CA GLY A 536 19.64 -11.91 6.63
C GLY A 536 19.61 -11.24 5.25
N ILE A 537 18.43 -10.84 4.77
CA ILE A 537 18.31 -10.01 3.56
C ILE A 537 18.70 -8.58 3.93
N SER A 538 19.51 -7.94 3.08
CA SER A 538 19.74 -6.49 3.17
C SER A 538 19.71 -5.82 1.81
N ILE A 539 19.23 -4.57 1.82
CA ILE A 539 19.17 -3.68 0.67
C ILE A 539 19.89 -2.41 1.07
N GLU A 540 20.89 -2.02 0.27
CA GLU A 540 21.67 -0.81 0.49
C GLU A 540 21.60 0.08 -0.76
N LEU A 541 21.23 1.34 -0.58
CA LEU A 541 21.29 2.38 -1.61
C LEU A 541 22.75 2.85 -1.69
N VAL A 542 23.43 2.44 -2.76
CA VAL A 542 24.88 2.66 -2.95
C VAL A 542 25.16 4.04 -3.53
N GLU A 543 24.41 4.42 -4.56
CA GLU A 543 24.55 5.71 -5.24
C GLU A 543 23.23 6.18 -5.84
N GLN A 544 23.12 7.49 -6.04
CA GLN A 544 22.14 8.09 -6.94
C GLN A 544 22.93 8.73 -8.09
N ARG A 545 22.59 8.35 -9.31
CA ARG A 545 23.24 8.83 -10.52
C ARG A 545 22.71 10.20 -10.93
N THR A 546 23.40 10.83 -11.87
CA THR A 546 23.07 12.17 -12.37
C THR A 546 21.71 12.24 -13.06
N ASP A 547 21.28 11.15 -13.67
CA ASP A 547 19.95 10.97 -14.28
C ASP A 547 18.85 10.67 -13.26
N GLY A 548 19.20 10.55 -11.97
CA GLY A 548 18.28 10.25 -10.88
C GLY A 548 18.13 8.76 -10.58
N ALA A 549 18.69 7.85 -11.40
CA ALA A 549 18.63 6.42 -11.14
C ALA A 549 19.33 6.06 -9.82
N ILE A 550 18.76 5.12 -9.06
CA ILE A 550 19.31 4.66 -7.78
C ILE A 550 19.88 3.26 -7.94
N VAL A 551 21.12 3.10 -7.51
CA VAL A 551 21.79 1.81 -7.47
C VAL A 551 21.61 1.17 -6.10
N LEU A 552 21.05 -0.02 -6.11
CA LEU A 552 20.77 -0.86 -4.97
C LEU A 552 21.71 -2.05 -4.96
N GLN A 553 22.26 -2.37 -3.79
CA GLN A 553 22.90 -3.65 -3.53
C GLN A 553 22.01 -4.50 -2.64
N VAL A 554 21.51 -5.60 -3.20
CA VAL A 554 20.72 -6.61 -2.48
C VAL A 554 21.64 -7.78 -2.12
N ARG A 555 21.63 -8.17 -0.85
CA ARG A 555 22.44 -9.28 -0.32
C ARG A 555 21.58 -10.23 0.49
N SER A 556 22.01 -11.48 0.55
CA SER A 556 21.58 -12.46 1.56
C SER A 556 22.74 -12.76 2.51
N GLY A 557 22.44 -13.40 3.65
CA GLY A 557 23.46 -13.75 4.65
C GLY A 557 24.01 -12.57 5.46
N ASP A 558 23.37 -11.40 5.42
CA ASP A 558 23.72 -10.24 6.25
C ASP A 558 23.22 -10.43 7.68
N THR A 559 23.90 -11.33 8.40
CA THR A 559 23.51 -11.79 9.73
C THR A 559 24.22 -11.05 10.87
N ARG A 560 24.88 -9.93 10.57
CA ARG A 560 25.72 -9.21 11.55
C ARG A 560 25.08 -7.91 12.02
N LEU A 561 24.75 -7.84 13.30
CA LEU A 561 24.27 -6.63 13.96
C LEU A 561 25.44 -5.73 14.33
N THR A 562 25.53 -4.56 13.70
CA THR A 562 26.59 -3.58 13.92
C THR A 562 26.17 -2.39 14.78
N ARG A 563 24.93 -2.39 15.28
CA ARG A 563 24.34 -1.33 16.09
C ARG A 563 23.49 -1.90 17.21
N ASP A 564 23.13 -1.05 18.17
CA ASP A 564 22.13 -1.39 19.17
C ASP A 564 20.75 -1.56 18.51
N VAL A 565 20.05 -2.63 18.86
CA VAL A 565 18.71 -2.91 18.34
C VAL A 565 17.82 -3.49 19.44
N ARG A 566 16.53 -3.16 19.35
CA ARG A 566 15.48 -3.71 20.19
C ARG A 566 14.52 -4.48 19.29
N TRP A 567 14.21 -5.70 19.68
CA TRP A 567 13.32 -6.58 18.95
C TRP A 567 12.16 -6.98 19.84
N CYS A 568 10.95 -6.69 19.34
CA CYS A 568 9.68 -6.97 19.98
C CYS A 568 8.74 -7.56 18.93
N ALA A 569 8.08 -8.66 19.25
CA ALA A 569 6.96 -9.23 18.50
C ALA A 569 6.26 -10.27 19.40
N ASP A 570 5.17 -10.89 18.95
CA ASP A 570 4.62 -12.03 19.71
C ASP A 570 5.62 -13.19 19.74
N SER A 571 6.11 -13.55 18.54
CA SER A 571 7.12 -14.57 18.31
C SER A 571 8.14 -14.03 17.31
N ILE A 572 9.41 -14.30 17.58
CA ILE A 572 10.54 -14.03 16.69
C ILE A 572 11.28 -15.34 16.52
N VAL A 573 11.58 -15.71 15.28
CA VAL A 573 12.39 -16.89 14.95
C VAL A 573 13.65 -16.45 14.24
N LEU A 574 14.79 -16.95 14.70
CA LEU A 574 16.06 -16.92 14.01
C LEU A 574 16.28 -18.30 13.36
N PRO A 575 16.09 -18.44 12.04
CA PRO A 575 16.39 -19.66 11.30
C PRO A 575 17.90 -19.98 11.32
N PRO A 576 18.31 -21.21 10.94
CA PRO A 576 19.72 -21.58 10.83
C PRO A 576 20.38 -20.96 9.58
N LEU A 577 20.48 -19.62 9.56
CA LEU A 577 21.12 -18.88 8.48
C LEU A 577 22.63 -19.12 8.48
N HIS A 578 23.25 -19.08 7.30
CA HIS A 578 24.70 -19.26 7.12
C HIS A 578 25.37 -17.95 6.66
N GLY A 579 25.22 -16.90 7.47
CA GLY A 579 25.77 -15.58 7.13
C GLY A 579 27.21 -15.38 7.63
N HIS A 580 27.45 -14.25 8.29
CA HIS A 580 28.75 -13.83 8.77
C HIS A 580 29.46 -14.93 9.59
N ASN A 581 30.62 -15.39 9.10
CA ASN A 581 31.40 -16.49 9.68
C ASN A 581 30.58 -17.78 9.93
N GLY A 582 29.63 -18.08 9.04
CA GLY A 582 28.76 -19.25 9.14
C GLY A 582 27.76 -19.19 10.28
N THR A 583 27.47 -18.00 10.82
CA THR A 583 26.52 -17.82 11.94
C THR A 583 25.15 -17.34 11.45
N ALA A 584 24.12 -17.78 12.17
CA ALA A 584 22.76 -17.31 11.96
C ALA A 584 22.60 -15.86 12.43
N LEU A 585 23.31 -15.49 13.49
CA LEU A 585 23.33 -14.13 14.02
C LEU A 585 24.65 -13.86 14.72
N THR A 586 25.34 -12.78 14.33
CA THR A 586 26.47 -12.25 15.10
C THR A 586 26.17 -10.85 15.59
N MET A 587 26.32 -10.63 16.89
CA MET A 587 26.31 -9.29 17.49
C MET A 587 27.74 -8.75 17.54
N ALA A 588 27.98 -7.65 16.83
CA ALA A 588 29.30 -7.04 16.76
C ALA A 588 29.77 -6.53 18.14
N SER A 589 31.08 -6.39 18.29
CA SER A 589 31.69 -5.93 19.54
C SER A 589 31.04 -4.64 20.08
N GLY A 590 30.64 -4.67 21.36
CA GLY A 590 30.08 -3.51 22.06
C GLY A 590 28.60 -3.21 21.81
N THR A 591 27.95 -3.91 20.87
CA THR A 591 26.52 -3.72 20.55
C THR A 591 25.58 -4.35 21.58
N THR A 592 24.34 -3.88 21.63
CA THR A 592 23.27 -4.39 22.49
C THR A 592 22.06 -4.84 21.68
N LEU A 593 21.64 -6.10 21.86
CA LEU A 593 20.34 -6.60 21.41
C LEU A 593 19.43 -6.71 22.63
N ARG A 594 18.25 -6.08 22.55
CA ARG A 594 17.21 -6.20 23.57
C ARG A 594 16.04 -7.00 23.01
N ILE A 595 15.71 -8.11 23.67
CA ILE A 595 14.48 -8.85 23.47
C ILE A 595 13.48 -8.35 24.51
N ASP A 596 12.44 -7.70 24.05
CA ASP A 596 11.55 -6.91 24.87
C ASP A 596 10.09 -7.03 24.41
N ARG A 597 9.14 -6.75 25.31
CA ARG A 597 7.71 -6.70 25.02
C ARG A 597 7.35 -5.42 24.26
N SER A 598 6.57 -5.56 23.19
CA SER A 598 6.12 -4.43 22.36
C SER A 598 5.24 -3.48 23.16
N GLY A 599 5.49 -2.16 23.07
CA GLY A 599 4.54 -1.15 23.53
C GLY A 599 3.42 -0.89 22.51
N THR A 600 3.64 -1.25 21.26
CA THR A 600 2.64 -1.22 20.19
C THR A 600 1.69 -2.41 20.30
N PRO A 601 0.36 -2.20 20.21
CA PRO A 601 -0.63 -3.28 20.16
C PRO A 601 -0.37 -4.27 19.02
N THR A 602 -0.42 -5.56 19.35
CA THR A 602 -0.36 -6.67 18.39
C THR A 602 -1.57 -7.60 18.49
N ARG A 603 -2.49 -7.35 19.44
CA ARG A 603 -3.81 -7.96 19.66
C ARG A 603 -4.85 -6.86 19.94
N MET A 604 -6.12 -7.18 19.75
CA MET A 604 -7.24 -6.35 20.19
C MET A 604 -7.58 -6.58 21.66
N GLU A 605 -7.27 -7.75 22.22
CA GLU A 605 -7.52 -8.05 23.63
C GLU A 605 -6.25 -7.90 24.48
N ALA A 606 -6.40 -7.41 25.71
CA ALA A 606 -5.30 -7.31 26.65
C ALA A 606 -4.63 -8.67 26.90
N GLN A 607 -3.31 -8.70 26.77
CA GLN A 607 -2.41 -9.85 26.97
C GLN A 607 -1.72 -9.78 28.35
N GLY A 608 -2.27 -8.99 29.28
CA GLY A 608 -1.77 -8.77 30.62
C GLY A 608 -1.77 -7.30 31.03
N GLY A 609 -1.37 -7.04 32.28
CA GLY A 609 -1.52 -5.72 32.90
C GLY A 609 -2.78 -5.65 33.77
N GLY A 610 -3.29 -4.44 33.97
CA GLY A 610 -4.49 -4.16 34.76
C GLY A 610 -4.99 -2.74 34.54
N PRO A 611 -6.05 -2.31 35.24
CA PRO A 611 -6.58 -0.95 35.15
C PRO A 611 -5.47 0.10 35.27
N GLY A 612 -5.39 0.99 34.28
CA GLY A 612 -4.36 2.03 34.17
C GLY A 612 -3.09 1.66 33.39
N LYS A 613 -2.87 0.37 33.10
CA LYS A 613 -1.82 -0.07 32.16
C LYS A 613 -2.07 -1.48 31.62
N TRP A 614 -2.83 -1.56 30.54
CA TRP A 614 -2.99 -2.77 29.75
C TRP A 614 -1.86 -2.94 28.74
N TRP A 615 -1.53 -4.20 28.43
CA TRP A 615 -0.63 -4.55 27.34
C TRP A 615 -1.40 -5.31 26.27
N PHE A 616 -1.44 -4.77 25.06
CA PHE A 616 -2.09 -5.39 23.91
C PHE A 616 -1.11 -6.21 23.05
N SER A 617 -0.01 -6.62 23.65
CA SER A 617 1.02 -7.46 23.04
C SER A 617 1.43 -8.51 24.08
N PRO A 618 1.64 -9.77 23.74
CA PRO A 618 2.20 -10.74 24.69
C PRO A 618 3.68 -10.44 24.94
N PRO A 619 4.29 -10.94 26.04
CA PRO A 619 5.75 -10.96 26.17
C PRO A 619 6.40 -11.65 24.97
N THR A 620 7.54 -11.14 24.51
CA THR A 620 8.16 -11.65 23.30
C THR A 620 8.77 -13.03 23.51
N ARG A 621 8.44 -13.95 22.62
CA ARG A 621 9.14 -15.24 22.49
C ARG A 621 10.18 -15.12 21.39
N PHE A 622 11.47 -15.18 21.73
CA PHE A 622 12.54 -15.26 20.75
C PHE A 622 13.10 -16.68 20.69
N THR A 623 13.04 -17.30 19.52
CA THR A 623 13.47 -18.68 19.29
C THR A 623 14.68 -18.69 18.36
N VAL A 624 15.78 -19.25 18.84
CA VAL A 624 16.92 -19.66 18.01
C VAL A 624 16.64 -21.08 17.55
N ALA A 625 16.37 -21.24 16.26
CA ALA A 625 15.90 -22.49 15.68
C ALA A 625 16.94 -23.61 15.76
N THR A 626 16.51 -24.84 15.48
CA THR A 626 17.36 -26.04 15.49
C THR A 626 18.61 -25.82 14.63
N GLU A 627 19.78 -26.22 15.14
CA GLU A 627 21.10 -26.03 14.51
C GLU A 627 21.53 -24.57 14.27
N ALA A 628 20.72 -23.56 14.65
CA ALA A 628 21.10 -22.17 14.45
C ALA A 628 22.14 -21.72 15.49
N ARG A 629 23.15 -20.98 15.01
CA ARG A 629 24.27 -20.50 15.83
C ARG A 629 24.26 -18.98 15.97
N MET A 630 24.14 -18.51 17.20
CA MET A 630 24.20 -17.10 17.59
C MET A 630 25.49 -16.79 18.37
N VAL A 631 26.18 -15.71 17.99
CA VAL A 631 27.45 -15.30 18.61
C VAL A 631 27.37 -13.86 19.12
N LEU A 632 27.77 -13.67 20.39
CA LEU A 632 28.02 -12.36 20.97
C LEU A 632 29.51 -12.12 21.02
N GLU A 633 30.00 -11.18 20.22
CA GLU A 633 31.41 -10.80 20.26
C GLU A 633 31.78 -10.06 21.54
N ARG A 634 33.08 -9.82 21.68
CA ARG A 634 33.67 -9.06 22.79
C ARG A 634 32.82 -7.86 23.21
N LYS A 635 32.46 -7.80 24.50
CA LYS A 635 31.65 -6.72 25.13
C LYS A 635 30.21 -6.55 24.59
N ALA A 636 29.74 -7.35 23.62
CA ALA A 636 28.36 -7.31 23.18
C ALA A 636 27.40 -7.74 24.31
N LYS A 637 26.13 -7.31 24.24
CA LYS A 637 25.15 -7.50 25.31
C LYS A 637 23.81 -8.00 24.76
N LEU A 638 23.40 -9.20 25.17
CA LEU A 638 22.02 -9.65 24.98
C LEU A 638 21.22 -9.38 26.25
N GLN A 639 20.09 -8.68 26.11
CA GLN A 639 19.17 -8.37 27.20
C GLN A 639 17.82 -9.04 26.93
N VAL A 640 17.29 -9.79 27.89
CA VAL A 640 15.94 -10.38 27.85
C VAL A 640 15.11 -9.75 28.96
N GLN A 641 14.03 -9.05 28.60
CA GLN A 641 13.32 -8.12 29.47
C GLN A 641 11.80 -8.27 29.41
N ASN A 642 11.10 -7.68 30.39
CA ASN A 642 9.63 -7.57 30.44
C ASN A 642 8.88 -8.90 30.21
N ASN A 643 9.32 -9.93 30.93
CA ASN A 643 8.79 -11.30 30.89
C ASN A 643 8.99 -12.03 29.55
N SER A 644 9.85 -11.51 28.68
CA SER A 644 10.20 -12.16 27.42
C SER A 644 11.03 -13.42 27.67
N VAL A 645 11.02 -14.32 26.69
CA VAL A 645 11.70 -15.62 26.79
C VAL A 645 12.56 -15.85 25.56
N LEU A 646 13.80 -16.29 25.80
CA LEU A 646 14.70 -16.80 24.77
C LEU A 646 14.70 -18.33 24.79
N HIS A 647 14.32 -18.96 23.69
CA HIS A 647 14.42 -20.40 23.50
C HIS A 647 15.62 -20.73 22.61
N LEU A 648 16.47 -21.65 23.06
CA LEU A 648 17.44 -22.34 22.22
C LEU A 648 16.90 -23.73 21.95
N MET A 649 16.52 -23.99 20.69
CA MET A 649 15.98 -25.28 20.25
C MET A 649 17.09 -26.34 20.17
N PRO A 650 16.76 -27.64 20.03
CA PRO A 650 17.78 -28.69 19.93
C PRO A 650 18.87 -28.36 18.90
N GLY A 651 20.13 -28.61 19.23
CA GLY A 651 21.29 -28.28 18.39
C GLY A 651 21.65 -26.80 18.30
N ALA A 652 20.77 -25.88 18.72
CA ALA A 652 21.06 -24.45 18.70
C ALA A 652 22.20 -24.09 19.67
N GLU A 653 23.00 -23.10 19.28
CA GLU A 653 24.13 -22.63 20.09
C GLU A 653 24.09 -21.11 20.28
N LEU A 654 24.19 -20.67 21.54
CA LEU A 654 24.45 -19.27 21.92
C LEU A 654 25.84 -19.17 22.54
N VAL A 655 26.75 -18.45 21.87
CA VAL A 655 28.15 -18.32 22.28
C VAL A 655 28.45 -16.91 22.76
N LEU A 656 28.97 -16.78 23.98
CA LEU A 656 29.42 -15.51 24.56
C LEU A 656 30.94 -15.43 24.54
N ASP A 657 31.47 -14.53 23.73
CA ASP A 657 32.91 -14.23 23.70
C ASP A 657 33.36 -13.41 24.92
N THR A 658 34.64 -13.07 24.96
CA THR A 658 35.32 -12.41 26.05
C THR A 658 34.64 -11.09 26.45
N LYS A 659 34.17 -11.02 27.70
CA LYS A 659 33.45 -9.85 28.27
C LYS A 659 32.06 -9.59 27.64
N ALA A 660 31.56 -10.45 26.75
CA ALA A 660 30.16 -10.42 26.36
C ALA A 660 29.25 -10.65 27.59
N LYS A 661 28.02 -10.12 27.55
CA LYS A 661 27.09 -10.17 28.67
C LYS A 661 25.73 -10.68 28.23
N LEU A 662 25.18 -11.61 29.00
CA LEU A 662 23.78 -11.99 28.96
C LEU A 662 23.10 -11.44 30.22
N HIS A 663 22.11 -10.57 30.02
CA HIS A 663 21.31 -9.99 31.10
C HIS A 663 19.85 -10.44 30.96
N VAL A 664 19.39 -11.25 31.91
CA VAL A 664 18.00 -11.70 31.97
C VAL A 664 17.33 -11.00 33.15
N GLN A 665 16.31 -10.18 32.89
CA GLN A 665 15.56 -9.46 33.93
C GLN A 665 14.71 -10.43 34.77
N SER A 666 14.27 -9.99 35.94
CA SER A 666 13.25 -10.73 36.72
C SER A 666 12.01 -11.00 35.87
N GLY A 667 11.45 -12.21 35.98
CA GLY A 667 10.31 -12.68 35.20
C GLY A 667 10.62 -13.10 33.75
N SER A 668 11.82 -12.79 33.25
CA SER A 668 12.30 -13.22 31.92
C SER A 668 13.15 -14.49 32.03
N GLN A 669 13.26 -15.25 30.94
CA GLN A 669 13.92 -16.56 30.96
C GLN A 669 14.74 -16.86 29.71
N VAL A 670 15.74 -17.71 29.88
CA VAL A 670 16.41 -18.46 28.81
C VAL A 670 16.10 -19.94 29.01
N VAL A 671 15.61 -20.60 27.98
CA VAL A 671 15.20 -22.01 28.01
C VAL A 671 16.03 -22.78 27.01
N LEU A 672 16.71 -23.82 27.48
CA LEU A 672 17.48 -24.76 26.66
C LEU A 672 16.64 -26.01 26.44
N HIS A 673 16.42 -26.38 25.19
CA HIS A 673 15.70 -27.59 24.81
C HIS A 673 16.66 -28.68 24.32
N GLY A 674 16.49 -29.91 24.82
CA GLY A 674 17.28 -31.05 24.38
C GLY A 674 18.79 -30.82 24.52
N ASN A 675 19.52 -30.96 23.42
CA ASN A 675 20.98 -30.78 23.35
C ASN A 675 21.44 -29.35 23.03
N ALA A 676 20.57 -28.34 23.15
CA ALA A 676 20.93 -26.92 22.95
C ALA A 676 22.04 -26.45 23.91
N LYS A 677 22.90 -25.53 23.45
CA LYS A 677 24.07 -25.07 24.22
C LYS A 677 24.07 -23.56 24.46
N LEU A 678 24.29 -23.18 25.72
CA LEU A 678 24.69 -21.83 26.11
C LEU A 678 26.16 -21.84 26.55
N VAL A 679 27.05 -21.39 25.67
CA VAL A 679 28.49 -21.35 25.91
C VAL A 679 28.86 -20.00 26.56
N ALA A 680 28.97 -20.00 27.89
CA ALA A 680 29.32 -18.84 28.69
C ALA A 680 30.21 -19.20 29.89
N LYS A 681 30.78 -18.20 30.57
CA LYS A 681 31.51 -18.43 31.84
C LYS A 681 30.63 -19.14 32.85
N GLY A 682 31.14 -20.19 33.51
CA GLY A 682 30.38 -20.98 34.48
C GLY A 682 29.75 -20.18 35.63
N SER A 683 30.36 -19.04 36.02
CA SER A 683 29.77 -18.13 37.02
C SER A 683 28.49 -17.44 36.54
N VAL A 684 28.36 -17.16 35.24
CA VAL A 684 27.14 -16.58 34.63
C VAL A 684 26.03 -17.62 34.63
N LEU A 685 26.34 -18.86 34.22
CA LEU A 685 25.37 -19.97 34.18
C LEU A 685 24.80 -20.26 35.58
N ARG A 686 25.67 -20.46 36.57
CA ARG A 686 25.25 -20.70 37.97
C ARG A 686 24.39 -19.58 38.53
N LYS A 687 24.71 -18.31 38.18
CA LYS A 687 23.91 -17.15 38.61
C LYS A 687 22.50 -17.21 38.02
N LEU A 688 22.37 -17.47 36.72
CA LEU A 688 21.06 -17.52 36.06
C LEU A 688 20.22 -18.70 36.58
N GLN A 689 20.82 -19.87 36.78
CA GLN A 689 20.15 -21.04 37.36
C GLN A 689 19.63 -20.76 38.77
N ARG A 690 20.48 -20.22 39.66
CA ARG A 690 20.07 -19.86 41.03
C ARG A 690 18.94 -18.82 41.06
N GLN A 691 18.84 -17.99 40.03
CA GLN A 691 17.79 -16.98 39.89
C GLN A 691 16.52 -17.51 39.20
N GLY A 692 16.47 -18.79 38.80
CA GLY A 692 15.35 -19.36 38.02
C GLY A 692 15.22 -18.76 36.62
N ARG A 693 16.31 -18.21 36.07
CA ARG A 693 16.35 -17.48 34.78
C ARG A 693 16.96 -18.30 33.64
N LEU A 694 17.55 -19.45 33.96
CA LEU A 694 18.01 -20.43 32.99
C LEU A 694 17.33 -21.77 33.32
N LEU A 695 16.53 -22.26 32.37
CA LEU A 695 15.80 -23.53 32.48
C LEU A 695 16.34 -24.53 31.45
N GLN A 696 16.37 -25.80 31.82
CA GLN A 696 16.64 -26.91 30.91
C GLN A 696 15.39 -27.77 30.82
N VAL A 697 14.94 -28.03 29.60
CA VAL A 697 13.80 -28.90 29.31
C VAL A 697 14.35 -30.13 28.59
N GLN A 698 14.25 -31.28 29.25
CA GLN A 698 14.50 -32.57 28.61
C GLN A 698 13.20 -32.99 27.92
N HIS A 699 13.24 -33.05 26.59
CA HIS A 699 12.21 -33.69 25.78
C HIS A 699 12.78 -34.96 25.19
#